data_AF-A0A0C9M7D6-F1
#
_entry.id   AF-A0A0C9M7D6-F1
#
_cell.length_a   1.000
_cell.length_b   1.000
_cell.length_c   1.000
_cell.angle_alpha   90.00
_cell.angle_beta   90.00
_cell.angle_gamma   90.00
#
_symmetry.space_group_name_H-M   'P 1'
#
loop_
_entity.id
_entity.type
_entity.pdbx_description
1 polymer ?
#
loop_
_entity_poly.entity_id
_entity_poly.type
_entity_poly.pdbx_seq_one_letter_code
_entity_poly.pdbx_strand_id
1 'polypeptide(L)'
;MDSQKVFQERNIITICNYILNYCETHINTTSSLSDHYVRSFHTFLPTLLVYIFGSPSARGWLQTETGKEQDDAIQNLLLVNGHFFQALVKLSMYPEYSYDLVTESLPSDVRSVLGTGAIHLLPRVYKNCSYLDASKTTNSVNIRTAAMRQSTLVATTIGGDRKIRFNMLQFYLYYFASVPTWPPLVPPPQPSLMGTMRGTAPNANNATQNSNTLLPTKTVGYGTIRSTNTMMATNGTSASTVNSSTPYQIPGKLRSIISSVYSSVFKEYFDRFVPINTSQTFPHLVDTFFLDTCIELWIRTSWVSVGQKLSMEYMHLISLFVSNILKHNLQQCFADEDSLHYSVYASVKDELFFMLSRLAHNWSKSDDYLQVAELWSKWAAPWRLGATPRSSEKEIYTPIKQGWALFVLDNIPFYFSIVNIILQRTSTFEYNDSIQPATTTLSSYTDTGSMGGQLRIIYRLINVLRAEGLVDFLGLIERGLASVQSNAISIVAANANNPFKQISMICYGSDTLDISVQEKLGSIYKLFVELEERNTWKPQGIYSTEPRSEHLLKTLNRLHNAYLARSGTQNTHKAAQLKDTYDFLASTFKVTGTSHLLAPNSNTTAVTTSASTKENTVTHRRYEPRVVGLGEGGYLTMEEKILLRDGKAVCSTDNIRAMGPRAKTYVRSYEDPTLVRWSLQLDTDLNKFYKRWPTKFRPSCFPNELTTRPWAHRVTFTYTVFDIDKKMTFDFEERQGDLFQCITPTDSVIIGVSEDMKLSNKSFRQKISNQLSMVQAQKKSVGQVASIAHGQRHFFFLITRQKSYNKPSYADFEMCLVELRKHCEKLGVLNLAFPKELDAGLQEKYVKEALFTVFNGWPGKLVMFYAADA
;
A
#
# COMPACT_ATOMS: atom_id res chain seq x y z
N MET A 1 28.38 8.19 -32.77
CA MET A 1 28.20 6.72 -32.72
C MET A 1 26.98 6.27 -33.49
N ASP A 2 25.80 6.87 -33.31
CA ASP A 2 24.54 6.48 -34.00
C ASP A 2 24.61 6.40 -35.53
N SER A 3 25.46 7.21 -36.17
CA SER A 3 25.57 7.31 -37.63
C SER A 3 26.66 6.41 -38.25
N GLN A 4 27.35 5.59 -37.45
CA GLN A 4 28.44 4.78 -37.96
C GLN A 4 27.93 3.55 -38.71
N LYS A 5 28.59 3.25 -39.84
CA LYS A 5 28.28 2.15 -40.75
C LYS A 5 28.05 0.80 -40.03
N VAL A 6 28.80 0.56 -38.95
CA VAL A 6 28.70 -0.65 -38.11
C VAL A 6 27.29 -0.88 -37.57
N PHE A 7 26.57 0.17 -37.17
CA PHE A 7 25.19 0.05 -36.66
C PHE A 7 24.15 -0.08 -37.79
N GLN A 8 24.49 0.34 -39.00
CA GLN A 8 23.64 0.16 -40.19
C GLN A 8 23.65 -1.29 -40.67
N GLU A 9 24.77 -1.99 -40.51
CA GLU A 9 24.93 -3.41 -40.88
C GLU A 9 24.16 -4.37 -39.96
N ARG A 10 23.64 -3.88 -38.81
CA ARG A 10 22.81 -4.62 -37.83
C ARG A 10 23.39 -5.95 -37.35
N ASN A 11 24.71 -6.14 -37.46
CA ASN A 11 25.39 -7.34 -36.97
C ASN A 11 25.75 -7.18 -35.48
N ILE A 12 25.09 -7.93 -34.61
CA ILE A 12 25.26 -7.89 -33.15
C ILE A 12 26.74 -8.09 -32.75
N ILE A 13 27.43 -9.06 -33.37
CA ILE A 13 28.81 -9.41 -33.01
C ILE A 13 29.75 -8.24 -33.35
N THR A 14 29.64 -7.69 -34.57
CA THR A 14 30.44 -6.54 -34.99
C THR A 14 30.19 -5.32 -34.11
N ILE A 15 28.93 -5.08 -33.74
CA ILE A 15 28.55 -3.98 -32.84
C ILE A 15 29.14 -4.17 -31.44
N CYS A 16 29.03 -5.36 -30.84
CA CYS A 16 29.59 -5.64 -29.52
C CYS A 16 31.11 -5.44 -29.50
N ASN A 17 31.82 -5.98 -30.50
CA ASN A 17 33.27 -5.83 -30.63
C ASN A 17 33.69 -4.36 -30.84
N TYR A 18 32.92 -3.61 -31.64
CA TYR A 18 33.17 -2.20 -31.86
C TYR A 18 33.03 -1.38 -30.56
N ILE A 19 31.99 -1.64 -29.76
CA ILE A 19 31.77 -0.94 -28.48
C ILE A 19 32.88 -1.29 -27.48
N LEU A 20 33.27 -2.56 -27.38
CA LEU A 20 34.36 -3.00 -26.51
C LEU A 20 35.67 -2.31 -26.86
N ASN A 21 36.05 -2.32 -28.15
CA ASN A 21 37.27 -1.67 -28.64
C ASN A 21 37.22 -0.14 -28.41
N TYR A 22 36.06 0.49 -28.65
CA TYR A 22 35.89 1.92 -28.39
C TYR A 22 36.10 2.26 -26.91
N CYS A 23 35.50 1.49 -26.00
CA CYS A 23 35.65 1.69 -24.56
C CYS A 23 37.09 1.49 -24.09
N GLU A 24 37.76 0.45 -24.62
CA GLU A 24 39.17 0.17 -24.31
C GLU A 24 40.09 1.30 -24.78
N THR A 25 40.04 1.67 -26.05
CA THR A 25 40.98 2.60 -26.69
C THR A 25 40.75 4.07 -26.31
N HIS A 26 39.50 4.52 -26.26
CA HIS A 26 39.18 5.94 -26.11
C HIS A 26 38.75 6.35 -24.70
N ILE A 27 38.35 5.42 -23.85
CA ILE A 27 37.88 5.72 -22.49
C ILE A 27 38.83 5.16 -21.44
N ASN A 28 39.13 3.86 -21.48
CA ASN A 28 39.87 3.19 -20.41
C ASN A 28 41.37 3.52 -20.44
N THR A 29 42.01 3.36 -21.61
CA THR A 29 43.48 3.48 -21.77
C THR A 29 44.00 4.91 -21.62
N THR A 30 43.17 5.92 -21.92
CA THR A 30 43.61 7.32 -21.92
C THR A 30 43.66 7.90 -20.51
N SER A 31 44.79 8.51 -20.13
CA SER A 31 44.97 9.16 -18.82
C SER A 31 44.17 10.46 -18.68
N SER A 32 43.94 11.17 -19.79
CA SER A 32 43.06 12.34 -19.87
C SER A 32 41.85 12.01 -20.74
N LEU A 33 40.64 12.32 -20.25
CA LEU A 33 39.40 12.06 -20.98
C LEU A 33 39.21 13.12 -22.07
N SER A 34 39.11 12.68 -23.32
CA SER A 34 38.73 13.56 -24.43
C SER A 34 37.22 13.79 -24.39
N ASP A 35 36.80 15.06 -24.22
CA ASP A 35 35.39 15.44 -24.15
C ASP A 35 34.60 14.96 -25.37
N HIS A 36 35.21 14.98 -26.57
CA HIS A 36 34.55 14.55 -27.80
C HIS A 36 34.12 13.06 -27.76
N TYR A 37 35.01 12.16 -27.33
CA TYR A 37 34.71 10.73 -27.30
C TYR A 37 33.78 10.38 -26.14
N VAL A 38 34.01 10.97 -24.96
CA VAL A 38 33.19 10.72 -23.78
C VAL A 38 31.77 11.23 -23.98
N ARG A 39 31.61 12.45 -24.50
CA ARG A 39 30.29 13.03 -24.77
C ARG A 39 29.54 12.22 -25.83
N SER A 40 30.24 11.76 -26.87
CA SER A 40 29.67 10.86 -27.88
C SER A 40 29.12 9.57 -27.25
N PHE A 41 29.90 8.92 -26.38
CA PHE A 41 29.48 7.70 -25.69
C PHE A 41 28.33 7.97 -24.70
N HIS A 42 28.41 9.03 -23.90
CA HIS A 42 27.36 9.47 -22.99
C HIS A 42 26.03 9.73 -23.70
N THR A 43 26.05 10.43 -24.85
CA THR A 43 24.83 10.66 -25.63
C THR A 43 24.27 9.37 -26.26
N PHE A 44 25.13 8.40 -26.56
CA PHE A 44 24.76 7.16 -27.23
C PHE A 44 24.29 6.06 -26.25
N LEU A 45 24.74 6.09 -24.98
CA LEU A 45 24.45 5.04 -24.01
C LEU A 45 22.94 4.71 -23.91
N PRO A 46 22.00 5.67 -23.76
CA PRO A 46 20.58 5.33 -23.69
C PRO A 46 20.09 4.56 -24.93
N THR A 47 20.54 4.95 -26.13
CA THR A 47 20.23 4.24 -27.37
C THR A 47 20.81 2.83 -27.38
N LEU A 48 22.06 2.68 -26.91
CA LEU A 48 22.70 1.38 -26.77
C LEU A 48 21.92 0.45 -25.81
N LEU A 49 21.42 0.98 -24.69
CA LEU A 49 20.63 0.18 -23.76
C LEU A 49 19.29 -0.25 -24.36
N VAL A 50 18.66 0.58 -25.19
CA VAL A 50 17.48 0.18 -25.96
C VAL A 50 17.81 -0.94 -26.95
N TYR A 51 18.96 -0.90 -27.61
CA TYR A 51 19.40 -1.99 -28.49
C TYR A 51 19.57 -3.31 -27.73
N ILE A 52 20.28 -3.29 -26.59
CA ILE A 52 20.61 -4.51 -25.84
C ILE A 52 19.38 -5.07 -25.14
N PHE A 53 18.73 -4.23 -24.33
CA PHE A 53 17.69 -4.66 -23.39
C PHE A 53 16.27 -4.44 -23.90
N GLY A 54 16.07 -3.44 -24.77
CA GLY A 54 14.75 -3.03 -25.26
C GLY A 54 14.23 -1.79 -24.55
N SER A 55 12.94 -1.52 -24.71
CA SER A 55 12.18 -0.52 -23.96
C SER A 55 10.72 -1.00 -23.81
N PRO A 56 9.85 -0.31 -23.05
CA PRO A 56 8.43 -0.66 -23.00
C PRO A 56 7.71 -0.67 -24.36
N SER A 57 8.28 -0.01 -25.38
CA SER A 57 7.72 0.11 -26.72
C SER A 57 8.55 -0.56 -27.82
N ALA A 58 9.76 -1.06 -27.51
CA ALA A 58 10.69 -1.62 -28.48
C ALA A 58 11.40 -2.87 -27.96
N ARG A 59 11.69 -3.82 -28.86
CA ARG A 59 12.40 -5.06 -28.52
C ARG A 59 13.90 -4.82 -28.53
N GLY A 60 14.59 -5.34 -27.51
CA GLY A 60 16.05 -5.43 -27.50
C GLY A 60 16.55 -6.81 -27.93
N TRP A 61 17.87 -6.94 -28.09
CA TRP A 61 18.54 -8.18 -28.47
C TRP A 61 18.23 -9.35 -27.51
N LEU A 62 18.13 -9.07 -26.21
CA LEU A 62 17.81 -10.08 -25.19
C LEU A 62 16.38 -10.63 -25.27
N GLN A 63 15.50 -9.95 -26.00
CA GLN A 63 14.10 -10.32 -26.20
C GLN A 63 13.85 -10.89 -27.60
N THR A 64 14.90 -11.00 -28.43
CA THR A 64 14.85 -11.58 -29.78
C THR A 64 15.59 -12.90 -29.83
N GLU A 65 15.16 -13.82 -30.69
CA GLU A 65 15.93 -15.03 -31.00
C GLU A 65 17.30 -14.66 -31.57
N THR A 66 18.37 -15.12 -30.90
CA THR A 66 19.77 -14.90 -31.26
C THR A 66 20.51 -16.24 -31.28
N GLY A 67 21.52 -16.36 -32.13
CA GLY A 67 22.38 -17.54 -32.18
C GLY A 67 23.36 -17.60 -31.01
N LYS A 68 23.96 -18.77 -30.74
CA LYS A 68 24.91 -18.96 -29.63
C LYS A 68 26.09 -17.98 -29.68
N GLU A 69 26.68 -17.76 -30.86
CA GLU A 69 27.80 -16.82 -31.02
C GLU A 69 27.40 -15.36 -30.75
N GLN A 70 26.14 -15.00 -31.03
CA GLN A 70 25.60 -13.67 -30.72
C GLN A 70 25.35 -13.53 -29.21
N ASP A 71 24.83 -14.57 -28.57
CA ASP A 71 24.68 -14.63 -27.11
C ASP A 71 26.03 -14.50 -26.40
N ASP A 72 27.05 -15.23 -26.87
CA ASP A 72 28.42 -15.14 -26.33
C ASP A 72 28.99 -13.72 -26.50
N ALA A 73 28.74 -13.07 -27.64
CA ALA A 73 29.16 -11.67 -27.87
C ALA A 73 28.43 -10.67 -26.96
N ILE A 74 27.11 -10.85 -26.75
CA ILE A 74 26.34 -10.02 -25.81
C ILE A 74 26.82 -10.25 -24.38
N GLN A 75 27.06 -11.51 -23.98
CA GLN A 75 27.59 -11.81 -22.65
C GLN A 75 28.96 -11.15 -22.45
N ASN A 76 29.86 -11.24 -23.42
CA ASN A 76 31.18 -10.59 -23.37
C ASN A 76 31.09 -9.07 -23.25
N LEU A 77 30.15 -8.44 -23.94
CA LEU A 77 29.89 -6.99 -23.81
C LEU A 77 29.43 -6.62 -22.39
N LEU A 78 28.59 -7.46 -21.78
CA LEU A 78 27.98 -7.21 -20.47
C LEU A 78 28.81 -7.71 -19.28
N LEU A 79 30.00 -8.27 -19.50
CA LEU A 79 30.88 -8.74 -18.43
C LEU A 79 31.21 -7.62 -17.43
N VAL A 80 31.07 -7.93 -16.13
CA VAL A 80 31.37 -7.01 -15.02
C VAL A 80 32.81 -6.48 -15.06
N ASN A 81 33.75 -7.33 -15.46
CA ASN A 81 35.17 -6.97 -15.56
C ASN A 81 35.57 -6.55 -16.98
N GLY A 82 34.62 -6.47 -17.92
CA GLY A 82 34.86 -6.11 -19.32
C GLY A 82 35.12 -4.62 -19.53
N HIS A 83 35.68 -4.28 -20.69
CA HIS A 83 36.04 -2.90 -21.04
C HIS A 83 34.84 -1.94 -21.04
N PHE A 84 33.66 -2.41 -21.47
CA PHE A 84 32.43 -1.61 -21.43
C PHE A 84 32.07 -1.21 -20.00
N PHE A 85 32.10 -2.17 -19.06
CA PHE A 85 31.77 -1.90 -17.67
C PHE A 85 32.81 -1.00 -16.98
N GLN A 86 34.11 -1.21 -17.27
CA GLN A 86 35.18 -0.33 -16.77
C GLN A 86 35.01 1.12 -17.25
N ALA A 87 34.54 1.32 -18.48
CA ALA A 87 34.25 2.65 -19.00
C ALA A 87 33.09 3.31 -18.23
N LEU A 88 32.01 2.57 -17.94
CA LEU A 88 30.90 3.07 -17.10
C LEU A 88 31.38 3.45 -15.69
N VAL A 89 32.24 2.63 -15.08
CA VAL A 89 32.85 2.90 -13.78
C VAL A 89 33.68 4.18 -13.82
N LYS A 90 34.57 4.33 -14.81
CA LYS A 90 35.42 5.52 -14.94
C LYS A 90 34.59 6.79 -15.12
N LEU A 91 33.58 6.75 -16.00
CA LEU A 91 32.72 7.89 -16.29
C LEU A 91 31.76 8.24 -15.15
N SER A 92 31.40 7.26 -14.30
CA SER A 92 30.55 7.52 -13.13
C SER A 92 31.19 8.40 -12.06
N MET A 93 32.51 8.60 -12.11
CA MET A 93 33.26 9.52 -11.23
C MET A 93 33.09 11.00 -11.60
N TYR A 94 32.51 11.29 -12.77
CA TYR A 94 32.38 12.62 -13.35
C TYR A 94 30.90 13.08 -13.35
N PRO A 95 30.51 14.01 -12.46
CA PRO A 95 29.11 14.44 -12.32
C PRO A 95 28.48 15.03 -13.59
N GLU A 96 29.28 15.55 -14.52
CA GLU A 96 28.85 16.11 -15.80
C GLU A 96 28.24 15.07 -16.76
N TYR A 97 28.54 13.79 -16.56
CA TYR A 97 28.02 12.67 -17.37
C TYR A 97 26.92 11.88 -16.63
N SER A 98 26.09 12.61 -15.88
CA SER A 98 24.96 12.06 -15.13
C SER A 98 23.64 12.22 -15.89
N TYR A 99 22.69 11.33 -15.60
CA TYR A 99 21.38 11.29 -16.23
C TYR A 99 20.30 11.74 -15.25
N ASP A 100 19.53 12.75 -15.65
CA ASP A 100 18.33 13.15 -14.93
C ASP A 100 17.18 12.19 -15.26
N LEU A 101 16.56 11.63 -14.23
CA LEU A 101 15.33 10.86 -14.37
C LEU A 101 14.15 11.80 -14.61
N VAL A 102 13.30 11.45 -15.57
CA VAL A 102 12.07 12.18 -15.82
C VAL A 102 11.13 11.97 -14.65
N THR A 103 10.68 13.06 -14.02
CA THR A 103 9.80 12.97 -12.84
C THR A 103 8.55 12.14 -13.13
N GLU A 104 8.00 12.23 -14.34
CA GLU A 104 6.82 11.47 -14.76
C GLU A 104 7.03 9.96 -14.82
N SER A 105 8.28 9.48 -15.03
CA SER A 105 8.58 8.05 -15.04
C SER A 105 8.76 7.44 -13.64
N LEU A 106 8.74 8.26 -12.59
CA LEU A 106 8.85 7.78 -11.21
C LEU A 106 7.49 7.27 -10.68
N PRO A 107 7.51 6.30 -9.75
CA PRO A 107 6.31 5.85 -9.04
C PRO A 107 5.48 7.02 -8.46
N SER A 108 4.15 6.88 -8.39
CA SER A 108 3.26 7.97 -7.97
C SER A 108 3.51 8.43 -6.53
N ASP A 109 3.86 7.51 -5.64
CA ASP A 109 4.27 7.79 -4.27
C ASP A 109 5.58 8.59 -4.23
N VAL A 110 6.59 8.19 -5.02
CA VAL A 110 7.86 8.93 -5.18
C VAL A 110 7.61 10.34 -5.74
N ARG A 111 6.75 10.48 -6.75
CA ARG A 111 6.37 11.79 -7.30
C ARG A 111 5.68 12.67 -6.26
N SER A 112 4.78 12.10 -5.46
CA SER A 112 4.10 12.81 -4.37
C SER A 112 5.09 13.27 -3.29
N VAL A 113 6.05 12.41 -2.93
CA VAL A 113 7.11 12.73 -1.96
C VAL A 113 8.04 13.83 -2.48
N LEU A 114 8.42 13.78 -3.76
CA LEU A 114 9.22 14.82 -4.40
C LEU A 114 8.46 16.16 -4.47
N GLY A 115 7.18 16.13 -4.84
CA GLY A 115 6.33 17.33 -4.90
C GLY A 115 6.04 17.96 -3.53
N THR A 116 6.01 17.16 -2.46
CA THR A 116 5.85 17.63 -1.08
C THR A 116 7.18 18.04 -0.42
N GLY A 117 8.32 17.76 -1.06
CA GLY A 117 9.65 18.03 -0.50
C GLY A 117 10.04 17.12 0.67
N ALA A 118 9.33 16.02 0.90
CA ALA A 118 9.54 15.11 2.03
C ALA A 118 10.63 14.06 1.77
N ILE A 119 11.85 14.48 1.39
CA ILE A 119 12.95 13.59 0.92
C ILE A 119 13.26 12.42 1.87
N HIS A 120 13.05 12.60 3.17
CA HIS A 120 13.25 11.54 4.16
C HIS A 120 12.32 10.33 3.98
N LEU A 121 11.24 10.47 3.20
CA LEU A 121 10.29 9.41 2.84
C LEU A 121 10.59 8.76 1.49
N LEU A 122 11.61 9.22 0.77
CA LEU A 122 12.00 8.57 -0.48
C LEU A 122 12.57 7.18 -0.19
N PRO A 123 12.24 6.19 -1.05
CA PRO A 123 12.96 4.92 -1.05
C PRO A 123 14.48 5.12 -1.10
N ARG A 124 15.22 4.18 -0.51
CA ARG A 124 16.69 4.27 -0.34
C ARG A 124 17.41 4.55 -1.67
N VAL A 125 16.97 3.89 -2.74
CA VAL A 125 17.51 4.08 -4.11
C VAL A 125 17.45 5.53 -4.59
N TYR A 126 16.42 6.29 -4.22
CA TYR A 126 16.24 7.68 -4.67
C TYR A 126 16.78 8.71 -3.67
N LYS A 127 16.85 8.34 -2.39
CA LYS A 127 17.27 9.25 -1.31
C LYS A 127 18.67 9.84 -1.56
N ASN A 128 19.62 8.99 -1.94
CA ASN A 128 21.02 9.38 -2.20
C ASN A 128 21.23 10.01 -3.59
N CYS A 129 20.24 9.93 -4.47
CA CYS A 129 20.29 10.44 -5.84
C CYS A 129 19.47 11.74 -6.03
N SER A 130 18.90 12.28 -4.95
CA SER A 130 18.10 13.51 -5.00
C SER A 130 18.99 14.76 -4.95
N TYR A 131 18.76 15.71 -5.85
CA TYR A 131 19.48 16.99 -5.87
C TYR A 131 18.54 18.17 -6.08
N LEU A 132 18.98 19.35 -5.63
CA LEU A 132 18.29 20.61 -5.83
C LEU A 132 18.76 21.25 -7.13
N ASP A 133 17.84 21.50 -8.06
CA ASP A 133 18.15 22.21 -9.31
C ASP A 133 18.29 23.71 -9.02
N ALA A 134 19.52 24.15 -8.73
CA ALA A 134 19.83 25.54 -8.40
C ALA A 134 19.43 26.53 -9.51
N SER A 135 19.36 26.07 -10.78
CA SER A 135 19.04 26.90 -11.95
C SER A 135 17.58 27.39 -11.99
N LYS A 136 16.68 26.73 -11.24
CA LYS A 136 15.26 27.08 -11.14
C LYS A 136 14.87 27.72 -9.80
N THR A 137 15.84 28.04 -8.96
CA THR A 137 15.61 28.74 -7.69
C THR A 137 15.16 30.16 -7.99
N THR A 138 13.85 30.40 -8.04
CA THR A 138 13.31 31.75 -8.24
C THR A 138 13.55 32.55 -6.96
N ASN A 139 14.33 33.64 -7.06
CA ASN A 139 14.64 34.57 -5.96
C ASN A 139 13.43 35.39 -5.48
N SER A 140 12.19 35.04 -5.85
CA SER A 140 10.98 35.73 -5.41
C SER A 140 10.17 34.83 -4.48
N VAL A 141 10.57 34.78 -3.20
CA VAL A 141 9.70 34.26 -2.15
C VAL A 141 8.52 35.22 -2.02
N ASN A 142 7.39 34.88 -2.64
CA ASN A 142 6.14 35.62 -2.46
C ASN A 142 5.54 35.21 -1.10
N ILE A 143 5.97 35.91 -0.05
CA ILE A 143 5.62 35.68 1.38
C ILE A 143 4.10 35.53 1.57
N ARG A 144 3.30 36.20 0.71
CA ARG A 144 1.83 36.17 0.78
C ARG A 144 1.21 34.84 0.35
N THR A 145 1.82 34.11 -0.58
CA THR A 145 1.34 32.79 -1.03
C THR A 145 1.79 31.66 -0.09
N ALA A 146 2.94 31.84 0.57
CA ALA A 146 3.43 30.92 1.59
C ALA A 146 2.60 30.96 2.89
N ALA A 147 2.05 32.14 3.24
CA ALA A 147 1.24 32.30 4.45
C ALA A 147 -0.13 31.62 4.37
N MET A 148 -0.72 31.45 3.17
CA MET A 148 -2.04 30.80 3.02
C MET A 148 -1.99 29.26 2.92
N ARG A 149 -0.81 28.64 2.89
CA ARG A 149 -0.65 27.16 2.85
C ARG A 149 -0.25 26.53 4.19
N GLN A 150 -0.25 27.30 5.28
CA GLN A 150 0.10 26.80 6.60
C GLN A 150 -1.05 26.05 7.29
N SER A 151 -1.31 24.84 6.82
CA SER A 151 -1.93 23.79 7.63
C SER A 151 -1.49 22.45 7.07
N THR A 152 -0.84 21.65 7.93
CA THR A 152 -0.23 20.32 7.71
C THR A 152 1.06 20.25 6.88
N LEU A 153 2.13 19.80 7.57
CA LEU A 153 3.48 19.45 7.09
C LEU A 153 4.37 20.65 6.71
N VAL A 154 5.32 20.96 7.60
CA VAL A 154 6.39 21.93 7.32
C VAL A 154 7.32 21.34 6.28
N ALA A 155 7.11 21.72 5.02
CA ALA A 155 8.11 21.60 3.97
C ALA A 155 9.37 22.37 4.40
N THR A 156 10.55 21.78 4.25
CA THR A 156 11.80 22.55 4.28
C THR A 156 11.68 23.67 3.24
N THR A 157 11.76 24.91 3.72
CA THR A 157 11.44 26.18 3.05
C THR A 157 12.38 26.58 1.90
N ILE A 158 12.99 25.62 1.21
CA ILE A 158 13.83 25.88 0.04
C ILE A 158 13.07 25.37 -1.19
N GLY A 159 12.27 26.26 -1.77
CA GLY A 159 11.45 26.00 -2.95
C GLY A 159 12.29 25.87 -4.22
N GLY A 160 12.86 24.69 -4.44
CA GLY A 160 13.43 24.27 -5.72
C GLY A 160 12.84 22.93 -6.16
N ASP A 161 12.57 22.77 -7.46
CA ASP A 161 12.21 21.48 -8.05
C ASP A 161 13.35 20.48 -7.77
N ARG A 162 13.10 19.51 -6.87
CA ARG A 162 14.05 18.42 -6.64
C ARG A 162 13.93 17.39 -7.75
N LYS A 163 15.07 17.00 -8.30
CA LYS A 163 15.19 15.97 -9.33
C LYS A 163 16.00 14.79 -8.82
N ILE A 164 15.80 13.64 -9.46
CA ILE A 164 16.62 12.46 -9.24
C ILE A 164 17.65 12.39 -10.37
N ARG A 165 18.92 12.22 -10.02
CA ARG A 165 20.03 12.10 -10.96
C ARG A 165 20.87 10.89 -10.64
N PHE A 166 21.13 10.10 -11.67
CA PHE A 166 21.99 8.93 -11.59
C PHE A 166 23.32 9.21 -12.26
N ASN A 167 24.41 8.75 -11.66
CA ASN A 167 25.66 8.64 -12.40
C ASN A 167 25.51 7.59 -13.51
N MET A 168 26.48 7.53 -14.43
CA MET A 168 26.41 6.65 -15.61
C MET A 168 26.24 5.17 -15.26
N LEU A 169 26.89 4.71 -14.18
CA LEU A 169 26.80 3.33 -13.72
C LEU A 169 25.45 3.03 -13.03
N GLN A 170 24.99 3.93 -12.17
CA GLN A 170 23.67 3.84 -11.53
C GLN A 170 22.56 3.82 -12.59
N PHE A 171 22.66 4.65 -13.63
CA PHE A 171 21.72 4.67 -14.74
C PHE A 171 21.69 3.32 -15.47
N TYR A 172 22.87 2.77 -15.78
CA TYR A 172 22.99 1.45 -16.40
C TYR A 172 22.35 0.34 -15.54
N LEU A 173 22.70 0.28 -14.24
CA LEU A 173 22.19 -0.73 -13.32
C LEU A 173 20.67 -0.61 -13.11
N TYR A 174 20.15 0.61 -13.04
CA TYR A 174 18.71 0.86 -12.97
C TYR A 174 17.99 0.40 -14.24
N TYR A 175 18.55 0.69 -15.41
CA TYR A 175 17.99 0.24 -16.68
C TYR A 175 18.00 -1.28 -16.80
N PHE A 176 19.13 -1.91 -16.44
CA PHE A 176 19.28 -3.36 -16.41
C PHE A 176 18.25 -4.03 -15.50
N ALA A 177 18.03 -3.48 -14.29
CA ALA A 177 17.02 -3.99 -13.36
C ALA A 177 15.58 -3.67 -13.80
N SER A 178 15.36 -2.72 -14.72
CA SER A 178 14.01 -2.39 -15.22
C SER A 178 13.48 -3.39 -16.25
N VAL A 179 14.37 -4.10 -16.96
CA VAL A 179 14.01 -5.03 -18.06
C VAL A 179 12.93 -6.04 -17.69
N PRO A 180 13.00 -6.72 -16.53
CA PRO A 180 11.99 -7.71 -16.13
C PRO A 180 10.59 -7.14 -15.87
N THR A 181 10.51 -5.82 -15.63
CA THR A 181 9.27 -5.12 -15.29
C THR A 181 8.45 -4.74 -16.52
N TRP A 182 9.04 -4.82 -17.72
CA TRP A 182 8.35 -4.40 -18.95
C TRP A 182 7.33 -5.43 -19.42
N PRO A 183 6.17 -4.97 -19.91
CA PRO A 183 5.14 -5.88 -20.41
C PRO A 183 5.64 -6.64 -21.66
N PRO A 184 5.24 -7.91 -21.85
CA PRO A 184 5.58 -8.66 -23.06
C PRO A 184 5.01 -7.97 -24.31
N LEU A 185 5.85 -7.74 -25.32
CA LEU A 185 5.42 -7.11 -26.57
C LEU A 185 4.63 -8.10 -27.44
N VAL A 186 3.30 -8.09 -27.28
CA VAL A 186 2.36 -8.91 -28.07
C VAL A 186 2.45 -8.53 -29.55
N PRO A 187 2.62 -9.49 -30.49
CA PRO A 187 2.56 -9.19 -31.92
C PRO A 187 1.16 -8.72 -32.32
N PRO A 188 1.01 -7.76 -33.27
CA PRO A 188 -0.30 -7.34 -33.74
C PRO A 188 -1.07 -8.54 -34.34
N PRO A 189 -2.40 -8.61 -34.16
CA PRO A 189 -3.20 -9.67 -34.76
C PRO A 189 -3.01 -9.65 -36.28
N GLN A 190 -2.52 -10.77 -36.84
CA GLN A 190 -2.37 -10.90 -38.28
C GLN A 190 -3.77 -10.90 -38.94
N PRO A 191 -3.97 -10.17 -40.05
CA PRO A 191 -5.18 -10.30 -40.84
C PRO A 191 -5.22 -11.72 -41.42
N SER A 192 -6.22 -12.50 -41.02
CA SER A 192 -6.48 -13.84 -41.55
C SER A 192 -6.67 -13.77 -43.07
N LEU A 193 -5.84 -14.52 -43.81
CA LEU A 193 -5.99 -14.73 -45.25
C LEU A 193 -7.39 -15.31 -45.54
N MET A 194 -8.22 -14.54 -46.23
CA MET A 194 -9.44 -15.06 -46.84
C MET A 194 -9.05 -16.00 -47.98
N GLY A 195 -9.31 -17.29 -47.78
CA GLY A 195 -9.28 -18.28 -48.86
C GLY A 195 -10.43 -18.03 -49.83
N THR A 196 -10.09 -17.75 -51.08
CA THR A 196 -10.99 -17.88 -52.24
C THR A 196 -11.47 -19.32 -52.37
N MET A 197 -12.76 -19.57 -52.12
CA MET A 197 -13.52 -20.59 -52.87
C MET A 197 -14.99 -20.19 -52.99
N ARG A 198 -15.45 -20.44 -54.22
CA ARG A 198 -16.69 -20.10 -54.91
C ARG A 198 -17.87 -20.93 -54.36
N GLY A 199 -19.05 -20.33 -54.18
CA GLY A 199 -20.28 -21.06 -53.86
C GLY A 199 -21.50 -20.19 -53.56
N THR A 200 -22.29 -19.92 -54.60
CA THR A 200 -23.74 -19.60 -54.66
C THR A 200 -24.54 -19.33 -53.38
N ALA A 201 -25.19 -18.16 -53.36
CA ALA A 201 -26.37 -17.77 -52.56
C ALA A 201 -27.63 -18.64 -52.92
N PRO A 202 -28.78 -18.63 -52.18
CA PRO A 202 -29.33 -17.48 -51.42
C PRO A 202 -30.17 -17.74 -50.14
N ASN A 203 -30.53 -16.60 -49.53
CA ASN A 203 -31.74 -16.25 -48.76
C ASN A 203 -31.78 -16.36 -47.21
N ALA A 204 -31.75 -15.15 -46.62
CA ALA A 204 -32.85 -14.49 -45.90
C ALA A 204 -32.90 -14.53 -44.35
N ASN A 205 -33.01 -13.30 -43.83
CA ASN A 205 -33.76 -12.83 -42.66
C ASN A 205 -33.03 -12.56 -41.33
N ASN A 206 -32.99 -11.25 -41.04
CA ASN A 206 -33.35 -10.57 -39.79
C ASN A 206 -32.60 -10.93 -38.50
N ALA A 207 -31.76 -10.00 -38.01
CA ALA A 207 -32.16 -9.13 -36.90
C ALA A 207 -31.07 -8.09 -36.57
N THR A 208 -31.56 -6.87 -36.37
CA THR A 208 -30.89 -5.61 -36.13
C THR A 208 -30.34 -5.49 -34.71
N GLN A 209 -29.14 -4.93 -34.62
CA GLN A 209 -28.66 -3.90 -33.69
C GLN A 209 -29.06 -3.99 -32.21
N ASN A 210 -28.04 -4.05 -31.33
CA ASN A 210 -27.89 -3.02 -30.31
C ASN A 210 -26.42 -2.81 -29.94
N SER A 211 -26.00 -1.56 -30.12
CA SER A 211 -24.72 -0.96 -29.81
C SER A 211 -24.62 -0.65 -28.31
N ASN A 212 -23.48 -0.93 -27.69
CA ASN A 212 -23.04 -0.23 -26.48
C ASN A 212 -21.58 0.18 -26.63
N THR A 213 -21.40 1.48 -26.49
CA THR A 213 -20.19 2.29 -26.61
C THR A 213 -19.22 2.03 -25.46
N LEU A 214 -18.00 1.59 -25.80
CA LEU A 214 -16.86 1.52 -24.88
C LEU A 214 -16.22 2.91 -24.76
N LEU A 215 -16.07 3.42 -23.53
CA LEU A 215 -15.17 4.52 -23.21
C LEU A 215 -13.70 4.03 -23.20
N PRO A 216 -12.73 4.82 -23.70
CA PRO A 216 -11.34 4.42 -23.71
C PRO A 216 -10.68 4.63 -22.33
N THR A 217 -10.06 3.57 -21.81
CA THR A 217 -9.20 3.59 -20.63
C THR A 217 -7.87 4.29 -20.94
N LYS A 218 -7.48 5.25 -20.08
CA LYS A 218 -6.17 5.92 -20.13
C LYS A 218 -5.05 4.92 -19.82
N THR A 219 -4.18 4.68 -20.78
CA THR A 219 -2.91 3.96 -20.64
C THR A 219 -1.90 4.81 -19.87
N VAL A 220 -1.29 4.23 -18.83
CA VAL A 220 -0.16 4.82 -18.10
C VAL A 220 1.09 4.69 -18.99
N GLY A 221 1.63 5.82 -19.46
CA GLY A 221 2.82 5.85 -20.29
C GLY A 221 4.09 5.66 -19.48
N TYR A 222 4.83 4.58 -19.72
CA TYR A 222 6.20 4.42 -19.26
C TYR A 222 7.17 4.83 -20.37
N GLY A 223 8.08 5.76 -20.04
CA GLY A 223 9.34 5.94 -20.76
C GLY A 223 9.31 6.90 -21.95
N THR A 224 9.64 8.17 -21.70
CA THR A 224 10.36 8.99 -22.69
C THR A 224 11.40 9.81 -21.93
N ILE A 225 12.67 9.39 -22.03
CA ILE A 225 13.81 10.01 -21.33
C ILE A 225 14.47 10.98 -22.32
N ARG A 226 14.53 12.27 -21.96
CA ARG A 226 15.01 13.33 -22.85
C ARG A 226 16.39 13.80 -22.40
N SER A 227 17.36 13.75 -23.30
CA SER A 227 18.64 14.46 -23.14
C SER A 227 18.40 15.97 -23.30
N THR A 228 19.00 16.78 -22.43
CA THR A 228 18.89 18.24 -22.46
C THR A 228 19.70 18.81 -23.62
N ASN A 229 19.03 19.26 -24.68
CA ASN A 229 19.56 20.27 -25.60
C ASN A 229 18.41 21.15 -26.13
N THR A 230 18.57 22.46 -25.92
CA THR A 230 17.66 23.55 -26.31
C THR A 230 17.95 23.94 -27.76
N MET A 231 17.02 23.77 -28.70
CA MET A 231 17.07 24.46 -30.00
C MET A 231 15.68 24.81 -30.55
N MET A 232 15.66 25.95 -31.23
CA MET A 232 14.54 26.81 -31.60
C MET A 232 13.59 26.20 -32.65
N ALA A 233 12.33 26.64 -32.59
CA ALA A 233 11.26 26.28 -33.51
C ALA A 233 11.29 27.13 -34.80
N THR A 234 11.16 26.49 -35.95
CA THR A 234 10.71 27.11 -37.21
C THR A 234 9.73 26.17 -37.93
N ASN A 235 8.61 26.75 -38.38
CA ASN A 235 7.47 26.12 -39.06
C ASN A 235 7.78 25.66 -40.49
N GLY A 236 7.08 24.61 -40.97
CA GLY A 236 6.98 24.28 -42.40
C GLY A 236 6.36 22.90 -42.73
N THR A 237 5.04 22.88 -42.91
CA THR A 237 4.16 22.09 -43.83
C THR A 237 4.59 20.78 -44.54
N SER A 238 3.70 19.78 -44.40
CA SER A 238 3.14 18.85 -45.43
C SER A 238 3.82 17.51 -45.82
N ALA A 239 3.13 16.43 -45.44
CA ALA A 239 2.88 15.16 -46.16
C ALA A 239 4.02 14.16 -46.47
N SER A 240 3.98 12.99 -45.81
CA SER A 240 3.83 11.68 -46.47
C SER A 240 3.80 10.55 -45.44
N THR A 241 2.83 9.66 -45.60
CA THR A 241 2.63 8.42 -44.84
C THR A 241 3.75 7.43 -45.19
N VAL A 242 4.77 7.35 -44.34
CA VAL A 242 5.77 6.27 -44.37
C VAL A 242 5.53 5.38 -43.16
N ASN A 243 5.34 4.09 -43.41
CA ASN A 243 5.29 3.02 -42.42
C ASN A 243 6.49 3.15 -41.45
N SER A 244 6.24 3.58 -40.22
CA SER A 244 7.27 3.71 -39.20
C SER A 244 7.64 2.34 -38.63
N SER A 245 8.52 1.60 -39.31
CA SER A 245 9.36 0.63 -38.61
C SER A 245 10.33 1.43 -37.74
N THR A 246 10.26 1.27 -36.42
CA THR A 246 11.25 1.91 -35.54
C THR A 246 12.66 1.49 -35.97
N PRO A 247 13.64 2.41 -36.07
CA PRO A 247 14.95 2.13 -36.68
C PRO A 247 15.82 1.13 -35.88
N TYR A 248 15.33 0.68 -34.73
CA TYR A 248 16.06 -0.09 -33.72
C TYR A 248 15.80 -1.61 -33.75
N GLN A 249 14.85 -2.09 -34.56
CA GLN A 249 14.43 -3.49 -34.53
C GLN A 249 15.29 -4.38 -35.44
N ILE A 250 15.96 -5.37 -34.85
CA ILE A 250 16.46 -6.54 -35.58
C ILE A 250 15.24 -7.44 -35.90
N PRO A 251 15.07 -7.89 -37.16
CA PRO A 251 14.03 -8.86 -37.49
C PRO A 251 14.29 -10.17 -36.74
N GLY A 252 13.33 -10.63 -35.94
CA GLY A 252 13.46 -11.88 -35.18
C GLY A 252 12.19 -12.26 -34.44
N LYS A 253 12.04 -13.55 -34.11
CA LYS A 253 10.94 -14.01 -33.24
C LYS A 253 11.22 -13.60 -31.79
N LEU A 254 10.13 -13.51 -31.02
CA LEU A 254 10.20 -13.15 -29.60
C LEU A 254 10.80 -14.32 -28.80
N ARG A 255 11.78 -14.01 -27.95
CA ARG A 255 12.43 -14.94 -27.01
C ARG A 255 12.16 -14.48 -25.58
N SER A 256 11.99 -15.43 -24.67
CA SER A 256 11.93 -15.16 -23.23
C SER A 256 13.26 -14.64 -22.69
N ILE A 257 13.25 -13.61 -21.86
CA ILE A 257 14.47 -13.11 -21.20
C ILE A 257 15.10 -14.16 -20.27
N ILE A 258 14.31 -15.11 -19.75
CA ILE A 258 14.85 -16.21 -18.93
C ILE A 258 15.78 -17.08 -19.76
N SER A 259 15.38 -17.36 -21.00
CA SER A 259 16.14 -18.18 -21.94
C SER A 259 17.34 -17.44 -22.51
N SER A 260 17.50 -16.13 -22.26
CA SER A 260 18.62 -15.29 -22.73
C SER A 260 19.79 -15.24 -21.76
N VAL A 261 20.86 -14.54 -22.16
CA VAL A 261 22.04 -14.32 -21.29
C VAL A 261 21.74 -13.44 -20.07
N TYR A 262 20.52 -12.88 -19.96
CA TYR A 262 20.15 -12.02 -18.84
C TYR A 262 20.29 -12.73 -17.48
N SER A 263 19.84 -13.98 -17.37
CA SER A 263 19.88 -14.73 -16.10
C SER A 263 21.32 -15.02 -15.62
N SER A 264 22.25 -15.29 -16.54
CA SER A 264 23.67 -15.51 -16.22
C SER A 264 24.35 -14.19 -15.84
N VAL A 265 24.15 -13.13 -16.62
CA VAL A 265 24.68 -11.79 -16.34
C VAL A 265 24.16 -11.25 -15.01
N PHE A 266 22.87 -11.44 -14.71
CA PHE A 266 22.29 -11.04 -13.42
C PHE A 266 23.00 -11.70 -12.25
N LYS A 267 23.30 -13.00 -12.35
CA LYS A 267 24.00 -13.71 -11.28
C LYS A 267 25.40 -13.13 -11.06
N GLU A 268 26.15 -12.87 -12.12
CA GLU A 268 27.47 -12.24 -12.02
C GLU A 268 27.39 -10.83 -11.42
N TYR A 269 26.36 -10.06 -11.76
CA TYR A 269 26.15 -8.71 -11.23
C TYR A 269 25.79 -8.76 -9.75
N PHE A 270 24.91 -9.69 -9.38
CA PHE A 270 24.53 -9.90 -7.98
C PHE A 270 25.76 -10.28 -7.14
N ASP A 271 26.57 -11.24 -7.59
CA ASP A 271 27.78 -11.69 -6.89
C ASP A 271 28.82 -10.56 -6.76
N ARG A 272 28.86 -9.60 -7.69
CA ARG A 272 29.76 -8.42 -7.62
C ARG A 272 29.25 -7.32 -6.70
N PHE A 273 27.98 -6.91 -6.86
CA PHE A 273 27.42 -5.72 -6.20
C PHE A 273 26.76 -6.03 -4.86
N VAL A 274 26.46 -7.29 -4.60
CA VAL A 274 25.99 -7.79 -3.31
C VAL A 274 26.95 -8.90 -2.86
N PRO A 275 28.22 -8.55 -2.55
CA PRO A 275 29.32 -9.52 -2.39
C PRO A 275 29.29 -10.22 -1.03
N ILE A 276 28.19 -10.91 -0.72
CA ILE A 276 27.94 -11.57 0.58
C ILE A 276 29.13 -12.46 1.01
N ASN A 277 29.85 -13.08 0.05
CA ASN A 277 30.99 -13.97 0.32
C ASN A 277 32.38 -13.38 0.03
N THR A 278 32.50 -12.34 -0.80
CA THR A 278 33.81 -11.91 -1.37
C THR A 278 34.36 -10.64 -0.74
N SER A 279 33.49 -9.80 -0.17
CA SER A 279 33.86 -8.55 0.48
C SER A 279 32.92 -8.32 1.66
N GLN A 280 33.44 -7.95 2.83
CA GLN A 280 32.59 -7.59 3.98
C GLN A 280 31.91 -6.22 3.83
N THR A 281 32.14 -5.52 2.72
CA THR A 281 31.56 -4.20 2.43
C THR A 281 31.02 -4.12 1.00
N PHE A 282 29.97 -3.34 0.81
CA PHE A 282 29.50 -2.98 -0.53
C PHE A 282 30.58 -2.23 -1.32
N PRO A 283 30.61 -2.35 -2.66
CA PRO A 283 31.55 -1.58 -3.47
C PRO A 283 31.29 -0.08 -3.32
N HIS A 284 32.27 0.70 -2.87
CA HIS A 284 32.11 2.14 -2.59
C HIS A 284 31.48 2.98 -3.70
N LEU A 285 31.63 2.56 -4.96
CA LEU A 285 31.10 3.26 -6.12
C LEU A 285 29.57 3.22 -6.26
N VAL A 286 28.97 2.10 -5.84
CA VAL A 286 27.53 1.81 -6.02
C VAL A 286 26.85 1.64 -4.66
N ASP A 287 27.61 1.31 -3.61
CA ASP A 287 27.12 1.03 -2.26
C ASP A 287 25.92 0.05 -2.30
N THR A 288 24.81 0.36 -1.62
CA THR A 288 23.59 -0.45 -1.63
C THR A 288 22.73 -0.25 -2.89
N PHE A 289 23.11 0.63 -3.82
CA PHE A 289 22.22 1.10 -4.89
C PHE A 289 21.67 -0.03 -5.76
N PHE A 290 22.48 -1.03 -6.14
CA PHE A 290 22.00 -2.15 -6.96
C PHE A 290 20.97 -3.01 -6.22
N LEU A 291 21.24 -3.32 -4.95
CA LEU A 291 20.29 -4.04 -4.08
C LEU A 291 19.00 -3.24 -3.91
N ASP A 292 19.10 -1.95 -3.58
CA ASP A 292 17.96 -1.07 -3.39
C ASP A 292 17.14 -0.91 -4.67
N THR A 293 17.80 -0.92 -5.84
CA THR A 293 17.15 -0.91 -7.16
C THR A 293 16.36 -2.19 -7.41
N CYS A 294 16.95 -3.36 -7.12
CA CYS A 294 16.22 -4.63 -7.22
C CYS A 294 15.03 -4.68 -6.25
N ILE A 295 15.19 -4.19 -5.01
CA ILE A 295 14.08 -4.13 -4.05
C ILE A 295 12.98 -3.19 -4.54
N GLU A 296 13.34 -1.98 -4.97
CA GLU A 296 12.39 -0.99 -5.49
C GLU A 296 11.64 -1.56 -6.71
N LEU A 297 12.38 -1.97 -7.73
CA LEU A 297 11.78 -2.40 -8.98
C LEU A 297 11.11 -3.77 -8.85
N TRP A 298 11.73 -4.77 -8.23
CA TRP A 298 11.23 -6.15 -8.28
C TRP A 298 10.24 -6.50 -7.18
N ILE A 299 10.37 -5.87 -6.00
CA ILE A 299 9.57 -6.23 -4.83
C ILE A 299 8.54 -5.13 -4.53
N ARG A 300 8.97 -3.88 -4.43
CA ARG A 300 8.12 -2.76 -3.98
C ARG A 300 7.19 -2.24 -5.07
N THR A 301 7.68 -2.03 -6.30
CA THR A 301 6.89 -1.48 -7.41
C THR A 301 6.00 -2.50 -8.11
N SER A 302 6.06 -3.77 -7.70
CA SER A 302 5.16 -4.86 -8.10
C SER A 302 3.74 -4.66 -7.52
N TRP A 303 3.11 -3.52 -7.81
CA TRP A 303 1.72 -3.23 -7.46
C TRP A 303 0.80 -3.96 -8.43
N VAL A 304 0.52 -5.22 -8.12
CA VAL A 304 -0.50 -6.00 -8.81
C VAL A 304 -1.87 -5.45 -8.41
N SER A 305 -2.55 -4.79 -9.34
CA SER A 305 -3.96 -4.41 -9.13
C SER A 305 -4.79 -5.66 -8.84
N VAL A 306 -5.89 -5.53 -8.09
CA VAL A 306 -6.77 -6.66 -7.78
C VAL A 306 -7.17 -7.37 -9.10
N GLY A 307 -6.86 -8.66 -9.19
CA GLY A 307 -7.14 -9.48 -10.38
C GLY A 307 -6.08 -9.46 -11.49
N GLN A 308 -5.02 -8.64 -11.39
CA GLN A 308 -3.86 -8.72 -12.29
C GLN A 308 -2.89 -9.82 -11.84
N LYS A 309 -2.00 -10.24 -12.74
CA LYS A 309 -1.00 -11.28 -12.49
C LYS A 309 0.39 -10.74 -12.81
N LEU A 310 1.40 -11.16 -12.06
CA LEU A 310 2.80 -10.99 -12.47
C LEU A 310 3.10 -11.97 -13.61
N SER A 311 3.97 -11.56 -14.53
CA SER A 311 4.44 -12.46 -15.59
C SER A 311 5.29 -13.59 -14.98
N MET A 312 5.25 -14.76 -15.63
CA MET A 312 6.09 -15.91 -15.24
C MET A 312 7.58 -15.54 -15.21
N GLU A 313 8.01 -14.74 -16.19
CA GLU A 313 9.40 -14.29 -16.31
C GLU A 313 9.83 -13.46 -15.10
N TYR A 314 8.94 -12.58 -14.66
CA TYR A 314 9.22 -11.72 -13.54
C TYR A 314 9.22 -12.48 -12.21
N MET A 315 8.26 -13.40 -12.01
CA MET A 315 8.25 -14.30 -10.85
C MET A 315 9.52 -15.17 -10.79
N HIS A 316 10.00 -15.66 -11.94
CA HIS A 316 11.26 -16.42 -12.00
C HIS A 316 12.45 -15.59 -11.55
N LEU A 317 12.56 -14.33 -12.00
CA LEU A 317 13.67 -13.45 -11.64
C LEU A 317 13.63 -12.99 -10.18
N ILE A 318 12.44 -12.74 -9.62
CA ILE A 318 12.26 -12.53 -8.18
C ILE A 318 12.73 -13.79 -7.41
N SER A 319 12.36 -14.98 -7.89
CA SER A 319 12.79 -16.24 -7.29
C SER A 319 14.30 -16.45 -7.39
N LEU A 320 14.93 -16.00 -8.48
CA LEU A 320 16.38 -16.04 -8.67
C LEU A 320 17.11 -15.05 -7.74
N PHE A 321 16.59 -13.83 -7.59
CA PHE A 321 17.06 -12.83 -6.63
C PHE A 321 17.04 -13.38 -5.19
N VAL A 322 15.89 -13.90 -4.76
CA VAL A 322 15.73 -14.48 -3.43
C VAL A 322 16.62 -15.72 -3.26
N SER A 323 16.72 -16.58 -4.27
CA SER A 323 17.64 -17.73 -4.23
C SER A 323 19.10 -17.30 -4.10
N ASN A 324 19.53 -16.21 -4.74
CA ASN A 324 20.92 -15.73 -4.60
C ASN A 324 21.20 -15.24 -3.18
N ILE A 325 20.24 -14.57 -2.52
CA ILE A 325 20.37 -14.19 -1.10
C ILE A 325 20.45 -15.44 -0.21
N LEU A 326 19.60 -16.45 -0.47
CA LEU A 326 19.47 -17.65 0.37
C LEU A 326 20.55 -18.71 0.14
N LYS A 327 21.34 -18.63 -0.93
CA LYS A 327 22.51 -19.52 -1.12
C LYS A 327 23.52 -19.40 0.02
N HIS A 328 23.48 -18.28 0.74
CA HIS A 328 24.37 -17.98 1.84
C HIS A 328 23.75 -18.39 3.17
N ASN A 329 24.60 -18.72 4.14
CA ASN A 329 24.11 -19.08 5.46
C ASN A 329 23.61 -17.82 6.21
N LEU A 330 22.30 -17.56 6.12
CA LEU A 330 21.66 -16.43 6.80
C LEU A 330 21.75 -16.48 8.33
N GLN A 331 22.21 -17.57 8.95
CA GLN A 331 22.50 -17.59 10.38
C GLN A 331 23.56 -16.56 10.78
N GLN A 332 24.50 -16.26 9.87
CA GLN A 332 25.55 -15.26 10.11
C GLN A 332 24.98 -13.85 10.33
N CYS A 333 23.77 -13.56 9.82
CA CYS A 333 23.10 -12.27 10.03
C CYS A 333 22.83 -11.99 11.51
N PHE A 334 22.69 -13.03 12.34
CA PHE A 334 22.35 -12.88 13.75
C PHE A 334 23.57 -12.93 14.68
N ALA A 335 24.77 -13.13 14.12
CA ALA A 335 26.02 -13.06 14.87
C ALA A 335 26.55 -11.62 14.97
N ASP A 336 26.30 -10.80 13.95
CA ASP A 336 26.78 -9.41 13.84
C ASP A 336 25.72 -8.56 13.12
N GLU A 337 25.07 -7.65 13.85
CA GLU A 337 24.04 -6.74 13.32
C GLU A 337 24.62 -5.69 12.36
N ASP A 338 25.93 -5.38 12.47
CA ASP A 338 26.61 -4.45 11.57
C ASP A 338 27.13 -5.15 10.28
N SER A 339 26.93 -6.47 10.18
CA SER A 339 27.39 -7.23 9.03
C SER A 339 26.64 -6.89 7.74
N LEU A 340 27.36 -7.00 6.62
CA LEU A 340 26.77 -6.92 5.28
C LEU A 340 25.58 -7.89 5.12
N HIS A 341 25.69 -9.08 5.71
CA HIS A 341 24.65 -10.11 5.69
C HIS A 341 23.35 -9.61 6.33
N TYR A 342 23.43 -9.04 7.53
CA TYR A 342 22.28 -8.47 8.21
C TYR A 342 21.66 -7.30 7.43
N SER A 343 22.48 -6.39 6.90
CA SER A 343 22.00 -5.26 6.09
C SER A 343 21.22 -5.71 4.85
N VAL A 344 21.72 -6.71 4.11
CA VAL A 344 21.02 -7.29 2.95
C VAL A 344 19.71 -7.95 3.37
N TYR A 345 19.77 -8.80 4.40
CA TYR A 345 18.60 -9.52 4.92
C TYR A 345 17.51 -8.56 5.40
N ALA A 346 17.85 -7.58 6.24
CA ALA A 346 16.92 -6.61 6.80
C ALA A 346 16.27 -5.73 5.71
N SER A 347 17.02 -5.40 4.65
CA SER A 347 16.49 -4.59 3.53
C SER A 347 15.47 -5.35 2.68
N VAL A 348 15.58 -6.68 2.58
CA VAL A 348 14.71 -7.51 1.74
C VAL A 348 13.53 -8.10 2.52
N LYS A 349 13.72 -8.46 3.79
CA LYS A 349 12.76 -9.22 4.60
C LYS A 349 11.35 -8.63 4.59
N ASP A 350 11.21 -7.37 4.98
CA ASP A 350 9.90 -6.75 5.19
C ASP A 350 9.19 -6.51 3.85
N GLU A 351 9.91 -6.01 2.85
CA GLU A 351 9.36 -5.79 1.51
C GLU A 351 8.93 -7.12 0.85
N LEU A 352 9.72 -8.18 1.01
CA LEU A 352 9.38 -9.53 0.54
C LEU A 352 8.13 -10.08 1.24
N PHE A 353 8.01 -9.87 2.56
CA PHE A 353 6.80 -10.26 3.31
C PHE A 353 5.56 -9.57 2.74
N PHE A 354 5.60 -8.25 2.57
CA PHE A 354 4.46 -7.49 2.04
C PHE A 354 4.11 -7.91 0.61
N MET A 355 5.10 -8.12 -0.25
CA MET A 355 4.87 -8.64 -1.59
C MET A 355 4.21 -10.03 -1.56
N LEU A 356 4.78 -10.99 -0.81
CA LEU A 356 4.22 -12.33 -0.71
C LEU A 356 2.82 -12.35 -0.11
N SER A 357 2.57 -11.55 0.93
CA SER A 357 1.24 -11.42 1.54
C SER A 357 0.23 -10.94 0.51
N ARG A 358 0.53 -9.89 -0.25
CA ARG A 358 -0.35 -9.38 -1.30
C ARG A 358 -0.56 -10.40 -2.42
N LEU A 359 0.51 -11.03 -2.90
CA LEU A 359 0.40 -12.06 -3.95
C LEU A 359 -0.47 -13.23 -3.48
N ALA A 360 -0.33 -13.66 -2.23
CA ALA A 360 -1.12 -14.73 -1.65
C ALA A 360 -2.62 -14.36 -1.50
N HIS A 361 -2.93 -13.09 -1.21
CA HIS A 361 -4.31 -12.56 -1.15
C HIS A 361 -4.92 -12.31 -2.53
N ASN A 362 -4.15 -11.82 -3.51
CA ASN A 362 -4.66 -11.36 -4.80
C ASN A 362 -4.81 -12.48 -5.83
N TRP A 363 -4.01 -13.55 -5.77
CA TRP A 363 -4.07 -14.56 -6.83
C TRP A 363 -5.35 -15.41 -6.80
N SER A 364 -5.98 -15.54 -7.98
CA SER A 364 -7.18 -16.34 -8.23
C SER A 364 -6.86 -17.85 -8.19
N LYS A 365 -7.88 -18.71 -8.30
CA LYS A 365 -7.84 -20.20 -8.23
C LYS A 365 -6.94 -20.91 -9.28
N SER A 366 -6.01 -20.22 -9.93
CA SER A 366 -5.25 -20.69 -11.11
C SER A 366 -3.77 -20.98 -10.85
N ASP A 367 -3.14 -21.56 -11.88
CA ASP A 367 -1.78 -22.08 -12.09
C ASP A 367 -0.58 -21.37 -11.46
N ASP A 368 -0.72 -20.08 -11.14
CA ASP A 368 0.42 -19.28 -10.72
C ASP A 368 0.68 -19.37 -9.21
N TYR A 369 -0.32 -19.75 -8.40
CA TYR A 369 -0.18 -19.81 -6.93
C TYR A 369 0.97 -20.73 -6.46
N LEU A 370 1.31 -21.75 -7.25
CA LEU A 370 2.47 -22.60 -6.99
C LEU A 370 3.77 -21.79 -6.90
N GLN A 371 3.96 -20.77 -7.74
CA GLN A 371 5.17 -19.94 -7.71
C GLN A 371 5.26 -19.08 -6.45
N VAL A 372 4.13 -18.62 -5.92
CA VAL A 372 4.09 -17.91 -4.63
C VAL A 372 4.41 -18.87 -3.51
N ALA A 373 3.83 -20.07 -3.52
CA ALA A 373 4.17 -21.11 -2.54
C ALA A 373 5.65 -21.53 -2.64
N GLU A 374 6.21 -21.60 -3.85
CA GLU A 374 7.63 -21.89 -4.06
C GLU A 374 8.54 -20.77 -3.55
N LEU A 375 8.24 -19.51 -3.87
CA LEU A 375 8.98 -18.35 -3.39
C LEU A 375 8.94 -18.26 -1.86
N TRP A 376 7.75 -18.42 -1.28
CA TRP A 376 7.59 -18.50 0.18
C TRP A 376 8.40 -19.65 0.76
N SER A 377 8.34 -20.85 0.16
CA SER A 377 9.05 -22.03 0.68
C SER A 377 10.57 -21.87 0.66
N LYS A 378 11.12 -21.15 -0.33
CA LYS A 378 12.55 -20.82 -0.38
C LYS A 378 12.94 -19.94 0.80
N TRP A 379 12.19 -18.85 1.04
CA TRP A 379 12.49 -17.92 2.13
C TRP A 379 12.22 -18.51 3.52
N ALA A 380 11.13 -19.25 3.68
CA ALA A 380 10.71 -19.84 4.95
C ALA A 380 11.57 -21.07 5.36
N ALA A 381 12.41 -21.59 4.48
CA ALA A 381 13.33 -22.68 4.79
C ALA A 381 14.76 -22.36 4.30
N PRO A 382 15.41 -21.32 4.86
CA PRO A 382 16.75 -20.91 4.44
C PRO A 382 17.82 -22.00 4.66
N TRP A 383 17.58 -22.95 5.56
CA TRP A 383 18.44 -24.13 5.79
C TRP A 383 18.57 -25.04 4.56
N ARG A 384 17.76 -24.83 3.52
CA ARG A 384 17.88 -25.50 2.22
C ARG A 384 18.82 -24.78 1.25
N LEU A 385 19.44 -23.68 1.67
CA LEU A 385 20.41 -22.88 0.90
C LEU A 385 19.91 -22.49 -0.50
N GLY A 386 18.64 -22.09 -0.59
CA GLY A 386 17.99 -21.66 -1.83
C GLY A 386 17.50 -22.78 -2.74
N ALA A 387 17.63 -24.06 -2.35
CA ALA A 387 17.08 -25.19 -3.09
C ALA A 387 15.54 -25.21 -3.07
N THR A 388 14.91 -25.46 -4.22
CA THR A 388 13.45 -25.57 -4.32
C THR A 388 12.99 -26.92 -3.75
N PRO A 389 12.01 -26.95 -2.82
CA PRO A 389 11.51 -28.21 -2.26
C PRO A 389 10.89 -29.08 -3.35
N ARG A 390 11.15 -30.39 -3.32
CA ARG A 390 10.55 -31.36 -4.27
C ARG A 390 9.35 -32.06 -3.64
N SER A 391 8.37 -32.47 -4.45
CA SER A 391 7.13 -33.05 -3.90
C SER A 391 7.29 -34.40 -3.18
N SER A 392 8.42 -35.09 -3.34
CA SER A 392 8.68 -36.41 -2.74
C SER A 392 10.00 -36.45 -1.96
N GLU A 393 10.22 -35.42 -1.14
CA GLU A 393 11.47 -35.28 -0.40
C GLU A 393 11.52 -36.17 0.85
N LYS A 394 12.62 -36.91 1.00
CA LYS A 394 12.89 -37.79 2.15
C LYS A 394 13.92 -37.21 3.12
N GLU A 395 14.51 -36.08 2.77
CA GLU A 395 15.52 -35.42 3.59
C GLU A 395 14.89 -34.87 4.88
N ILE A 396 15.54 -35.17 6.01
CA ILE A 396 15.12 -34.72 7.33
C ILE A 396 16.02 -33.55 7.71
N TYR A 397 15.40 -32.38 7.88
CA TYR A 397 16.08 -31.16 8.31
C TYR A 397 15.83 -30.93 9.80
N THR A 398 16.86 -30.45 10.53
CA THR A 398 16.79 -30.18 11.98
C THR A 398 17.11 -28.71 12.28
N PRO A 399 16.34 -27.74 11.74
CA PRO A 399 16.71 -26.32 11.74
C PRO A 399 16.91 -25.74 13.14
N ILE A 400 16.09 -26.17 14.10
CA ILE A 400 16.20 -25.68 15.49
C ILE A 400 17.52 -26.11 16.12
N LYS A 401 17.91 -27.39 15.98
CA LYS A 401 19.20 -27.92 16.47
C LYS A 401 20.39 -27.28 15.77
N GLN A 402 20.22 -26.90 14.51
CA GLN A 402 21.27 -26.27 13.70
C GLN A 402 21.41 -24.76 13.96
N GLY A 403 20.61 -24.14 14.83
CA GLY A 403 20.73 -22.72 15.18
C GLY A 403 19.86 -21.77 14.35
N TRP A 404 18.87 -22.27 13.59
CA TRP A 404 17.94 -21.43 12.82
C TRP A 404 16.80 -20.81 13.63
N ALA A 405 16.74 -21.08 14.95
CA ALA A 405 15.67 -20.58 15.81
C ALA A 405 15.56 -19.04 15.78
N LEU A 406 16.69 -18.32 15.75
CA LEU A 406 16.72 -16.85 15.65
C LEU A 406 16.12 -16.34 14.34
N PHE A 407 16.42 -17.01 13.22
CA PHE A 407 15.81 -16.68 11.93
C PHE A 407 14.30 -16.89 11.95
N VAL A 408 13.83 -18.01 12.53
CA VAL A 408 12.40 -18.30 12.65
C VAL A 408 11.71 -17.24 13.52
N LEU A 409 12.33 -16.85 14.63
CA LEU A 409 11.85 -15.79 15.52
C LEU A 409 11.77 -14.42 14.83
N ASP A 410 12.67 -14.10 13.90
CA ASP A 410 12.65 -12.84 13.15
C ASP A 410 11.68 -12.84 11.95
N ASN A 411 11.30 -14.02 11.46
CA ASN A 411 10.41 -14.21 10.32
C ASN A 411 9.03 -14.76 10.71
N ILE A 412 8.57 -14.56 11.96
CA ILE A 412 7.27 -15.04 12.45
C ILE A 412 6.10 -14.75 11.47
N PRO A 413 5.97 -13.57 10.86
CA PRO A 413 4.88 -13.31 9.90
C PRO A 413 4.84 -14.27 8.69
N PHE A 414 5.98 -14.79 8.24
CA PHE A 414 6.04 -15.78 7.16
C PHE A 414 5.48 -17.14 7.58
N TYR A 415 5.61 -17.51 8.85
CA TYR A 415 5.10 -18.79 9.37
C TYR A 415 3.66 -18.70 9.87
N PHE A 416 3.17 -17.52 10.26
CA PHE A 416 1.80 -17.39 10.76
C PHE A 416 0.86 -16.84 9.69
N SER A 417 1.09 -15.61 9.22
CA SER A 417 0.18 -14.95 8.27
C SER A 417 0.17 -15.65 6.92
N ILE A 418 1.34 -15.92 6.33
CA ILE A 418 1.41 -16.54 4.99
C ILE A 418 0.93 -17.98 5.02
N VAL A 419 1.31 -18.77 6.04
CA VAL A 419 0.81 -20.15 6.19
C VAL A 419 -0.70 -20.17 6.38
N ASN A 420 -1.26 -19.26 7.17
CA ASN A 420 -2.71 -19.17 7.29
C ASN A 420 -3.39 -18.90 5.95
N ILE A 421 -2.85 -17.98 5.14
CA ILE A 421 -3.39 -17.70 3.80
C ILE A 421 -3.28 -18.94 2.91
N ILE A 422 -2.14 -19.65 2.93
CA ILE A 422 -1.96 -20.91 2.20
C ILE A 422 -2.98 -21.96 2.66
N LEU A 423 -3.21 -22.11 3.96
CA LEU A 423 -4.20 -23.03 4.51
C LEU A 423 -5.63 -22.63 4.11
N GLN A 424 -5.97 -21.35 4.19
CA GLN A 424 -7.23 -20.81 3.71
C GLN A 424 -7.46 -21.14 2.23
N ARG A 425 -6.42 -21.04 1.38
CA ARG A 425 -6.49 -21.41 -0.03
C ARG A 425 -6.65 -22.91 -0.25
N THR A 426 -5.81 -23.72 0.39
CA THR A 426 -5.85 -25.19 0.26
C THR A 426 -7.18 -25.77 0.75
N SER A 427 -7.88 -25.07 1.66
CA SER A 427 -9.22 -25.45 2.12
C SER A 427 -10.30 -25.34 1.04
N THR A 428 -10.01 -24.64 -0.06
CA THR A 428 -10.91 -24.46 -1.21
C THR A 428 -10.62 -25.40 -2.38
N PHE A 429 -9.61 -26.27 -2.28
CA PHE A 429 -9.23 -27.19 -3.35
C PHE A 429 -10.28 -28.29 -3.55
N GLU A 430 -10.55 -28.59 -4.82
CA GLU A 430 -11.53 -29.58 -5.26
C GLU A 430 -10.88 -30.91 -5.67
N TYR A 431 -9.59 -30.91 -6.01
CA TYR A 431 -8.83 -32.06 -6.50
C TYR A 431 -9.49 -32.77 -7.68
N ASN A 432 -9.88 -32.01 -8.71
CA ASN A 432 -10.48 -32.58 -9.93
C ASN A 432 -9.41 -33.22 -10.83
N ASP A 433 -9.79 -34.29 -11.53
CA ASP A 433 -8.96 -34.91 -12.56
C ASP A 433 -9.08 -34.10 -13.86
N SER A 434 -7.99 -33.46 -14.30
CA SER A 434 -7.99 -32.69 -15.55
C SER A 434 -8.30 -33.61 -16.73
N ILE A 435 -9.41 -33.37 -17.41
CA ILE A 435 -9.73 -33.96 -18.72
C ILE A 435 -9.32 -32.91 -19.76
N GLN A 436 -8.07 -32.94 -20.23
CA GLN A 436 -7.68 -32.21 -21.44
C GLN A 436 -7.31 -33.19 -22.57
N PRO A 437 -7.84 -33.00 -23.80
CA PRO A 437 -7.51 -33.83 -24.95
C PRO A 437 -6.06 -33.62 -25.41
N ALA A 438 -5.39 -34.73 -25.72
CA ALA A 438 -3.98 -34.84 -26.04
C ALA A 438 -3.60 -34.30 -27.44
N THR A 439 -3.76 -33.00 -27.68
CA THR A 439 -3.25 -32.36 -28.91
C THR A 439 -2.65 -30.99 -28.61
N THR A 440 -1.51 -30.97 -27.90
CA THR A 440 -0.54 -29.86 -28.01
C THR A 440 0.81 -30.30 -27.44
N THR A 441 1.75 -30.64 -28.32
CA THR A 441 3.14 -30.93 -27.98
C THR A 441 3.91 -29.63 -27.81
N LEU A 442 3.80 -29.01 -26.63
CA LEU A 442 4.82 -28.10 -26.12
C LEU A 442 4.88 -28.22 -24.60
N SER A 443 5.99 -28.74 -24.09
CA SER A 443 6.30 -28.87 -22.66
C SER A 443 6.11 -27.54 -21.93
N SER A 444 5.16 -27.45 -20.99
CA SER A 444 5.04 -26.27 -20.13
C SER A 444 4.63 -26.63 -18.69
N TYR A 445 5.27 -25.90 -17.77
CA TYR A 445 5.38 -26.11 -16.33
C TYR A 445 4.12 -25.77 -15.50
N THR A 446 2.94 -25.63 -16.11
CA THR A 446 1.78 -24.95 -15.51
C THR A 446 0.51 -25.80 -15.52
N ASP A 447 0.44 -26.75 -14.60
CA ASP A 447 -0.73 -27.63 -14.44
C ASP A 447 -1.13 -27.69 -12.94
N THR A 448 -1.74 -26.62 -12.42
CA THR A 448 -2.17 -26.50 -11.00
C THR A 448 -3.67 -26.42 -10.77
N GLY A 449 -4.45 -26.21 -11.83
CA GLY A 449 -5.87 -26.59 -11.83
C GLY A 449 -6.05 -28.11 -11.73
N SER A 450 -5.04 -28.88 -12.14
CA SER A 450 -5.02 -30.33 -11.97
C SER A 450 -4.72 -30.71 -10.52
N MET A 451 -5.26 -31.87 -10.09
CA MET A 451 -4.92 -32.51 -8.81
C MET A 451 -3.41 -32.50 -8.53
N GLY A 452 -2.57 -32.67 -9.56
CA GLY A 452 -1.11 -32.67 -9.44
C GLY A 452 -0.55 -31.36 -8.88
N GLY A 453 -0.92 -30.20 -9.43
CA GLY A 453 -0.38 -28.94 -8.92
C GLY A 453 -1.02 -28.47 -7.61
N GLN A 454 -2.29 -28.82 -7.33
CA GLN A 454 -2.90 -28.61 -6.00
C GLN A 454 -2.13 -29.36 -4.92
N LEU A 455 -1.77 -30.63 -5.19
CA LEU A 455 -0.92 -31.40 -4.29
C LEU A 455 0.48 -30.81 -4.16
N ARG A 456 1.10 -30.31 -5.24
CA ARG A 456 2.42 -29.65 -5.17
C ARG A 456 2.44 -28.48 -4.19
N ILE A 457 1.39 -27.65 -4.17
CA ILE A 457 1.27 -26.52 -3.22
C ILE A 457 1.28 -27.05 -1.78
N ILE A 458 0.52 -28.10 -1.48
CA ILE A 458 0.48 -28.72 -0.15
C ILE A 458 1.83 -29.34 0.22
N TYR A 459 2.50 -30.01 -0.73
CA TYR A 459 3.84 -30.53 -0.50
C TYR A 459 4.86 -29.42 -0.22
N ARG A 460 4.78 -28.24 -0.84
CA ARG A 460 5.65 -27.09 -0.49
C ARG A 460 5.45 -26.68 0.98
N LEU A 461 4.20 -26.64 1.45
CA LEU A 461 3.88 -26.36 2.85
C LEU A 461 4.43 -27.44 3.80
N ILE A 462 4.14 -28.72 3.51
CA ILE A 462 4.58 -29.86 4.30
C ILE A 462 6.10 -29.89 4.39
N ASN A 463 6.82 -29.74 3.27
CA ASN A 463 8.27 -29.86 3.24
C ASN A 463 9.01 -28.79 4.06
N VAL A 464 8.40 -27.62 4.25
CA VAL A 464 8.93 -26.60 5.16
C VAL A 464 8.65 -26.98 6.60
N LEU A 465 7.38 -27.29 6.92
CA LEU A 465 6.91 -27.48 8.30
C LEU A 465 7.27 -28.84 8.92
N ARG A 466 7.55 -29.85 8.10
CA ARG A 466 7.97 -31.20 8.54
C ARG A 466 9.37 -31.20 9.17
N ALA A 467 10.13 -30.12 9.05
CA ALA A 467 11.45 -30.00 9.66
C ALA A 467 11.38 -30.25 11.19
N GLU A 468 12.30 -31.07 11.69
CA GLU A 468 12.28 -31.56 13.08
C GLU A 468 12.34 -30.40 14.08
N GLY A 469 11.40 -30.38 15.02
CA GLY A 469 11.28 -29.37 16.07
C GLY A 469 10.69 -28.03 15.63
N LEU A 470 10.45 -27.79 14.33
CA LEU A 470 9.95 -26.51 13.84
C LEU A 470 8.51 -26.22 14.29
N VAL A 471 7.58 -27.16 14.08
CA VAL A 471 6.18 -27.00 14.50
C VAL A 471 6.07 -26.83 16.03
N ASP A 472 6.89 -27.54 16.79
CA ASP A 472 6.92 -27.40 18.26
C ASP A 472 7.41 -26.01 18.69
N PHE A 473 8.45 -25.50 18.04
CA PHE A 473 8.95 -24.16 18.28
C PHE A 473 7.95 -23.08 17.87
N LEU A 474 7.25 -23.25 16.74
CA LEU A 474 6.17 -22.36 16.32
C LEU A 474 4.98 -22.40 17.28
N GLY A 475 4.64 -23.56 17.84
CA GLY A 475 3.63 -23.70 18.90
C GLY A 475 4.05 -23.01 20.21
N LEU A 476 5.34 -23.00 20.55
CA LEU A 476 5.88 -22.20 21.66
C LEU A 476 5.71 -20.69 21.40
N ILE A 477 6.02 -20.24 20.18
CA ILE A 477 5.84 -18.84 19.76
C ILE A 477 4.36 -18.43 19.80
N GLU A 478 3.45 -19.28 19.32
CA GLU A 478 2.00 -19.00 19.35
C GLU A 478 1.49 -18.82 20.78
N ARG A 479 1.93 -19.66 21.72
CA ARG A 479 1.65 -19.48 23.15
C ARG A 479 2.25 -18.20 23.73
N GLY A 480 3.48 -17.86 23.32
CA GLY A 480 4.12 -16.59 23.67
C GLY A 480 3.30 -15.39 23.22
N LEU A 481 2.87 -15.35 21.96
CA LEU A 481 2.01 -14.29 21.42
C LEU A 481 0.65 -14.22 22.12
N ALA A 482 0.04 -15.36 22.45
CA ALA A 482 -1.21 -15.40 23.22
C ALA A 482 -1.02 -14.82 24.63
N SER A 483 0.14 -15.02 25.25
CA SER A 483 0.45 -14.46 26.58
C SER A 483 0.73 -12.94 26.58
N VAL A 484 1.16 -12.38 25.45
CA VAL A 484 1.29 -10.92 25.27
C VAL A 484 -0.09 -10.24 25.31
N GLN A 485 -1.12 -10.88 24.74
CA GLN A 485 -2.49 -10.34 24.71
C GLN A 485 -3.11 -10.16 26.11
N SER A 486 -2.84 -11.08 27.03
CA SER A 486 -3.56 -11.16 28.31
C SER A 486 -3.08 -10.16 29.38
N ASN A 487 -2.08 -9.32 29.11
CA ASN A 487 -1.43 -8.44 30.09
C ASN A 487 -1.02 -9.17 31.39
N ALA A 488 -0.90 -10.51 31.38
CA ALA A 488 -0.54 -11.34 32.53
C ALA A 488 0.97 -11.28 32.84
N ILE A 489 1.55 -10.08 32.69
CA ILE A 489 2.97 -9.77 32.83
C ILE A 489 3.41 -9.91 34.30
N SER A 490 2.50 -9.81 35.27
CA SER A 490 2.82 -9.82 36.69
C SER A 490 2.84 -11.20 37.36
N ILE A 491 2.32 -12.27 36.74
CA ILE A 491 2.15 -13.58 37.42
C ILE A 491 3.04 -14.70 36.81
N VAL A 492 3.50 -14.57 35.56
CA VAL A 492 4.19 -15.66 34.84
C VAL A 492 5.73 -15.66 35.01
N ALA A 493 6.30 -14.62 35.64
CA ALA A 493 7.75 -14.49 35.83
C ALA A 493 8.39 -15.63 36.66
N ALA A 494 7.60 -16.33 37.50
CA ALA A 494 8.09 -17.36 38.42
C ALA A 494 8.01 -18.82 37.91
N ASN A 495 7.34 -19.10 36.78
CA ASN A 495 7.09 -20.48 36.35
C ASN A 495 8.08 -20.97 35.28
N ALA A 496 8.61 -22.20 35.45
CA ALA A 496 9.45 -22.90 34.47
C ALA A 496 8.76 -23.14 33.10
N ASN A 497 7.43 -23.04 33.06
CA ASN A 497 6.60 -23.16 31.86
C ASN A 497 6.38 -21.83 31.11
N ASN A 498 7.16 -20.79 31.41
CA ASN A 498 7.08 -19.51 30.72
C ASN A 498 7.56 -19.65 29.24
N PRO A 499 6.72 -19.35 28.23
CA PRO A 499 7.11 -19.48 26.83
C PRO A 499 8.28 -18.57 26.45
N PHE A 500 8.42 -17.38 27.07
CA PHE A 500 9.51 -16.45 26.79
C PHE A 500 10.87 -17.03 27.21
N LYS A 501 10.94 -17.66 28.39
CA LYS A 501 12.17 -18.33 28.87
C LYS A 501 12.55 -19.52 28.00
N GLN A 502 11.57 -20.32 27.57
CA GLN A 502 11.81 -21.46 26.69
C GLN A 502 12.30 -21.02 25.31
N ILE A 503 11.68 -19.98 24.73
CA ILE A 503 12.13 -19.41 23.46
C ILE A 503 13.53 -18.81 23.61
N SER A 504 13.80 -18.08 24.70
CA SER A 504 15.12 -17.51 24.99
C SER A 504 16.19 -18.59 25.09
N MET A 505 15.90 -19.69 25.79
CA MET A 505 16.80 -20.83 25.92
C MET A 505 17.11 -21.48 24.57
N ILE A 506 16.10 -21.64 23.69
CA ILE A 506 16.28 -22.22 22.35
C ILE A 506 17.06 -21.27 21.43
N CYS A 507 16.80 -19.96 21.49
CA CYS A 507 17.38 -18.97 20.59
C CYS A 507 18.80 -18.52 20.99
N TYR A 508 19.04 -18.35 22.29
CA TYR A 508 20.26 -17.73 22.81
C TYR A 508 21.06 -18.63 23.76
N GLY A 509 20.55 -19.83 24.08
CA GLY A 509 21.18 -20.72 25.07
C GLY A 509 21.15 -20.19 26.50
N SER A 510 20.37 -19.14 26.76
CA SER A 510 20.21 -18.51 28.07
C SER A 510 18.75 -18.14 28.31
N ASP A 511 18.28 -18.28 29.56
CA ASP A 511 16.96 -17.85 30.01
C ASP A 511 16.91 -16.36 30.38
N THR A 512 18.06 -15.68 30.42
CA THR A 512 18.18 -14.27 30.85
C THR A 512 17.71 -13.24 29.83
N LEU A 513 17.52 -13.65 28.57
CA LEU A 513 17.06 -12.79 27.47
C LEU A 513 15.55 -12.92 27.20
N ASP A 514 14.79 -13.45 28.17
CA ASP A 514 13.34 -13.62 28.09
C ASP A 514 12.60 -12.28 27.89
N ILE A 515 13.09 -11.19 28.49
CA ILE A 515 12.55 -9.83 28.28
C ILE A 515 12.71 -9.38 26.81
N SER A 516 13.86 -9.64 26.19
CA SER A 516 14.10 -9.27 24.79
C SER A 516 13.20 -10.05 23.84
N VAL A 517 13.02 -11.36 24.11
CA VAL A 517 12.04 -12.19 23.38
C VAL A 517 10.63 -11.64 23.56
N GLN A 518 10.26 -11.24 24.78
CA GLN A 518 8.95 -10.67 25.07
C GLN A 518 8.71 -9.35 24.31
N GLU A 519 9.69 -8.44 24.26
CA GLU A 519 9.61 -7.20 23.50
C GLU A 519 9.43 -7.47 22.00
N LYS A 520 10.17 -8.45 21.45
CA LYS A 520 10.09 -8.86 20.05
C LYS A 520 8.73 -9.49 19.71
N LEU A 521 8.22 -10.38 20.56
CA LEU A 521 6.86 -10.90 20.39
C LEU A 521 5.80 -9.82 20.56
N GLY A 522 6.05 -8.82 21.42
CA GLY A 522 5.21 -7.65 21.58
C GLY A 522 5.13 -6.76 20.33
N SER A 523 6.25 -6.53 19.63
CA SER A 523 6.25 -5.79 18.37
C SER A 523 5.56 -6.57 17.25
N ILE A 524 5.75 -7.89 17.20
CA ILE A 524 5.10 -8.77 16.22
C ILE A 524 3.59 -8.87 16.47
N TYR A 525 3.16 -8.93 17.73
CA TYR A 525 1.74 -8.89 18.08
C TYR A 525 1.08 -7.61 17.57
N LYS A 526 1.74 -6.46 17.72
CA LYS A 526 1.26 -5.17 17.16
C LYS A 526 1.17 -5.22 15.64
N LEU A 527 2.18 -5.78 14.97
CA LEU A 527 2.15 -5.96 13.52
C LEU A 527 0.97 -6.85 13.09
N PHE A 528 0.66 -7.93 13.81
CA PHE A 528 -0.50 -8.77 13.49
C PHE A 528 -1.84 -8.09 13.73
N VAL A 529 -1.95 -7.27 14.78
CA VAL A 529 -3.11 -6.40 15.01
C VAL A 529 -3.30 -5.44 13.83
N GLU A 530 -2.22 -4.84 13.33
CA GLU A 530 -2.24 -3.94 12.18
C GLU A 530 -2.61 -4.66 10.88
N LEU A 531 -2.11 -5.88 10.65
CA LEU A 531 -2.37 -6.65 9.43
C LEU A 531 -3.78 -7.24 9.33
N GLU A 532 -4.38 -7.62 10.47
CA GLU A 532 -5.71 -8.23 10.48
C GLU A 532 -6.86 -7.21 10.55
N GLU A 533 -6.57 -5.90 10.64
CA GLU A 533 -7.58 -4.82 10.82
C GLU A 533 -8.56 -5.17 11.95
N ARG A 534 -8.01 -5.60 13.10
CA ARG A 534 -8.79 -5.98 14.29
C ARG A 534 -8.23 -5.35 15.55
N ASN A 535 -9.12 -4.97 16.47
CA ASN A 535 -8.77 -4.47 17.81
C ASN A 535 -7.87 -5.40 18.64
N THR A 536 -7.93 -6.71 18.42
CA THR A 536 -7.03 -7.69 19.05
C THR A 536 -6.71 -8.81 18.07
N TRP A 537 -5.44 -9.18 17.98
CA TRP A 537 -5.03 -10.42 17.32
C TRP A 537 -5.33 -11.59 18.25
N LYS A 538 -5.90 -12.67 17.70
CA LYS A 538 -6.15 -13.92 18.42
C LYS A 538 -5.34 -15.05 17.78
N PRO A 539 -4.70 -15.91 18.59
CA PRO A 539 -4.03 -17.10 18.08
C PRO A 539 -5.06 -17.96 17.33
N GLN A 540 -4.71 -18.35 16.11
CA GLN A 540 -5.61 -19.11 15.24
C GLN A 540 -5.51 -20.62 15.49
N GLY A 541 -4.60 -21.06 16.37
CA GLY A 541 -4.46 -22.48 16.70
C GLY A 541 -3.86 -23.28 15.57
N ILE A 542 -2.94 -22.67 14.81
CA ILE A 542 -2.30 -23.32 13.67
C ILE A 542 -1.34 -24.39 14.18
N TYR A 543 -0.56 -24.06 15.22
CA TYR A 543 0.51 -24.90 15.76
C TYR A 543 0.21 -25.43 17.16
N SER A 544 -0.65 -24.73 17.91
CA SER A 544 -1.12 -25.11 19.24
C SER A 544 -2.09 -26.29 19.20
N THR A 545 -2.20 -27.03 20.30
CA THR A 545 -2.99 -28.26 20.37
C THR A 545 -4.49 -28.02 20.30
N GLU A 546 -5.03 -27.02 21.01
CA GLU A 546 -6.45 -26.64 21.00
C GLU A 546 -6.65 -25.16 21.41
N PRO A 547 -7.64 -24.42 20.86
CA PRO A 547 -8.48 -24.77 19.71
C PRO A 547 -7.66 -24.81 18.41
N ARG A 548 -8.07 -25.62 17.41
CA ARG A 548 -7.34 -25.77 16.13
C ARG A 548 -7.87 -24.82 15.05
N SER A 549 -6.97 -24.42 14.14
CA SER A 549 -7.32 -23.59 12.98
C SER A 549 -8.42 -24.22 12.12
N GLU A 550 -9.48 -23.45 11.88
CA GLU A 550 -10.59 -23.85 11.02
C GLU A 550 -10.13 -24.18 9.60
N HIS A 551 -9.17 -23.40 9.06
CA HIS A 551 -8.64 -23.60 7.71
C HIS A 551 -7.85 -24.90 7.61
N LEU A 552 -7.03 -25.23 8.61
CA LEU A 552 -6.31 -26.51 8.66
C LEU A 552 -7.26 -27.70 8.66
N LEU A 553 -8.29 -27.67 9.51
CA LEU A 553 -9.29 -28.75 9.58
C LEU A 553 -10.08 -28.90 8.28
N LYS A 554 -10.46 -27.78 7.63
CA LYS A 554 -11.12 -27.81 6.32
C LYS A 554 -10.22 -28.41 5.24
N THR A 555 -8.93 -28.06 5.20
CA THR A 555 -7.97 -28.65 4.25
C THR A 555 -7.84 -30.16 4.43
N LEU A 556 -7.69 -30.62 5.68
CA LEU A 556 -7.64 -32.06 6.00
C LEU A 556 -8.92 -32.78 5.59
N ASN A 557 -10.09 -32.21 5.90
CA ASN A 557 -11.39 -32.74 5.48
C ASN A 557 -11.52 -32.86 3.96
N ARG A 558 -11.06 -31.85 3.20
CA ARG A 558 -11.10 -31.88 1.73
C ARG A 558 -10.21 -32.98 1.16
N LEU A 559 -8.99 -33.15 1.67
CA LEU A 559 -8.10 -34.24 1.28
C LEU A 559 -8.71 -35.62 1.60
N HIS A 560 -9.28 -35.76 2.79
CA HIS A 560 -9.91 -37.01 3.23
C HIS A 560 -11.13 -37.38 2.35
N ASN A 561 -12.02 -36.42 2.10
CA ASN A 561 -13.18 -36.62 1.22
C ASN A 561 -12.76 -36.94 -0.22
N ALA A 562 -11.72 -36.28 -0.74
CA ALA A 562 -11.19 -36.54 -2.07
C ALA A 562 -10.54 -37.94 -2.18
N TYR A 563 -9.94 -38.43 -1.08
CA TYR A 563 -9.44 -39.81 -0.96
C TYR A 563 -10.58 -40.82 -0.94
N LEU A 564 -11.58 -40.64 -0.07
CA LEU A 564 -12.74 -41.54 0.05
C LEU A 564 -13.53 -41.66 -1.26
N ALA A 565 -13.67 -40.56 -2.00
CA ALA A 565 -14.31 -40.57 -3.32
C ALA A 565 -13.56 -41.44 -4.35
N ARG A 566 -12.26 -41.73 -4.13
CA ARG A 566 -11.39 -42.45 -5.08
C ARG A 566 -10.96 -43.82 -4.60
N SER A 567 -11.12 -44.15 -3.32
CA SER A 567 -10.71 -45.44 -2.73
C SER A 567 -11.45 -46.66 -3.31
N GLY A 568 -12.57 -46.44 -4.01
CA GLY A 568 -13.32 -47.46 -4.75
C GLY A 568 -13.16 -47.45 -6.28
N THR A 569 -12.25 -46.65 -6.85
CA THR A 569 -12.09 -46.48 -8.32
C THR A 569 -10.81 -47.13 -8.85
N GLN A 570 -10.70 -47.34 -10.17
CA GLN A 570 -9.48 -47.91 -10.81
C GLN A 570 -8.21 -47.02 -10.68
N ASN A 571 -8.31 -45.79 -10.17
CA ASN A 571 -7.20 -44.84 -10.01
C ASN A 571 -6.46 -45.01 -8.65
N THR A 572 -6.00 -46.23 -8.35
CA THR A 572 -5.36 -46.59 -7.06
C THR A 572 -4.16 -45.71 -6.71
N HIS A 573 -3.34 -45.33 -7.69
CA HIS A 573 -2.16 -44.48 -7.48
C HIS A 573 -2.52 -43.05 -7.01
N LYS A 574 -3.56 -42.44 -7.59
CA LYS A 574 -4.00 -41.09 -7.20
C LYS A 574 -4.64 -41.10 -5.80
N ALA A 575 -5.40 -42.14 -5.49
CA ALA A 575 -5.94 -42.34 -4.15
C ALA A 575 -4.82 -42.49 -3.10
N ALA A 576 -3.77 -43.25 -3.41
CA ALA A 576 -2.59 -43.37 -2.54
C ALA A 576 -1.91 -42.02 -2.30
N GLN A 577 -1.71 -41.21 -3.35
CA GLN A 577 -1.12 -39.87 -3.21
C GLN A 577 -1.93 -38.93 -2.30
N LEU A 578 -3.27 -38.96 -2.38
CA LEU A 578 -4.13 -38.16 -1.52
C LEU A 578 -4.04 -38.61 -0.06
N LYS A 579 -4.02 -39.93 0.16
CA LYS A 579 -3.87 -40.51 1.50
C LYS A 579 -2.53 -40.14 2.11
N ASP A 580 -1.44 -40.34 1.37
CA ASP A 580 -0.09 -39.98 1.82
C ASP A 580 -0.02 -38.48 2.15
N THR A 581 -0.59 -37.63 1.30
CA THR A 581 -0.63 -36.18 1.55
C THR A 581 -1.41 -35.83 2.82
N TYR A 582 -2.56 -36.48 3.05
CA TYR A 582 -3.36 -36.32 4.27
C TYR A 582 -2.56 -36.75 5.51
N ASP A 583 -1.95 -37.95 5.47
CA ASP A 583 -1.18 -38.51 6.58
C ASP A 583 0.05 -37.64 6.89
N PHE A 584 0.74 -37.15 5.85
CA PHE A 584 1.85 -36.21 6.02
C PHE A 584 1.42 -34.86 6.59
N LEU A 585 0.29 -34.30 6.14
CA LEU A 585 -0.21 -33.02 6.66
C LEU A 585 -0.66 -33.15 8.13
N ALA A 586 -1.43 -34.20 8.44
CA ALA A 586 -1.93 -34.47 9.79
C ALA A 586 -0.79 -34.73 10.78
N SER A 587 0.22 -35.52 10.37
CA SER A 587 1.41 -35.76 11.19
C SER A 587 2.26 -34.50 11.38
N THR A 588 2.45 -33.68 10.33
CA THR A 588 3.22 -32.43 10.40
C THR A 588 2.64 -31.45 11.43
N PHE A 589 1.31 -31.28 11.45
CA PHE A 589 0.63 -30.39 12.40
C PHE A 589 0.23 -31.06 13.73
N LYS A 590 0.59 -32.34 13.92
CA LYS A 590 0.26 -33.15 15.10
C LYS A 590 -1.23 -33.15 15.43
N VAL A 591 -2.08 -33.28 14.41
CA VAL A 591 -3.53 -33.34 14.60
C VAL A 591 -3.90 -34.77 15.02
N THR A 592 -4.10 -34.97 16.32
CA THR A 592 -4.52 -36.25 16.90
C THR A 592 -6.04 -36.29 17.05
N GLY A 593 -6.70 -37.29 16.48
CA GLY A 593 -8.14 -37.52 16.66
C GLY A 593 -8.99 -37.12 15.45
N THR A 594 -9.56 -38.11 14.79
CA THR A 594 -10.56 -37.97 13.70
C THR A 594 -11.97 -37.65 14.21
N SER A 595 -12.16 -37.50 15.53
CA SER A 595 -13.49 -37.44 16.16
C SER A 595 -14.32 -36.20 15.81
N HIS A 596 -13.71 -35.14 15.29
CA HIS A 596 -14.43 -33.94 14.83
C HIS A 596 -14.62 -33.87 13.30
N LEU A 597 -14.10 -34.84 12.54
CA LEU A 597 -14.16 -34.87 11.07
C LEU A 597 -15.36 -35.69 10.54
N LEU A 598 -16.23 -36.22 11.42
CA LEU A 598 -17.26 -37.23 11.10
C LEU A 598 -18.71 -36.72 11.10
N ALA A 599 -18.96 -35.42 10.88
CA ALA A 599 -20.33 -34.94 10.64
C ALA A 599 -20.51 -34.56 9.16
N PRO A 600 -21.06 -35.44 8.31
CA PRO A 600 -21.51 -35.04 6.99
C PRO A 600 -22.70 -34.08 7.16
N ASN A 601 -22.58 -32.86 6.65
CA ASN A 601 -23.68 -31.91 6.52
C ASN A 601 -24.74 -32.48 5.56
N SER A 602 -25.69 -33.24 6.09
CA SER A 602 -27.00 -33.42 5.47
C SER A 602 -27.91 -32.32 5.99
N ASN A 603 -28.03 -31.20 5.26
CA ASN A 603 -29.17 -30.29 5.38
C ASN A 603 -29.49 -29.74 4.00
N THR A 604 -30.01 -30.63 3.16
CA THR A 604 -30.89 -30.29 2.05
C THR A 604 -32.27 -30.80 2.42
N THR A 605 -33.30 -29.99 2.14
CA THR A 605 -34.75 -30.24 2.28
C THR A 605 -35.33 -30.39 3.69
N ALA A 606 -36.08 -29.38 4.15
CA ALA A 606 -37.55 -29.35 4.03
C ALA A 606 -38.14 -28.19 4.86
N VAL A 607 -38.98 -27.40 4.19
CA VAL A 607 -39.93 -26.48 4.83
C VAL A 607 -40.90 -27.31 5.66
N THR A 608 -40.98 -27.08 6.97
CA THR A 608 -42.20 -27.38 7.72
C THR A 608 -42.31 -26.49 8.95
N THR A 609 -43.35 -25.67 8.91
CA THR A 609 -43.90 -24.84 9.97
C THR A 609 -44.26 -25.68 11.20
N SER A 610 -43.82 -25.26 12.38
CA SER A 610 -44.59 -25.47 13.62
C SER A 610 -44.26 -24.40 14.65
N ALA A 611 -45.31 -23.76 15.13
CA ALA A 611 -45.29 -22.75 16.17
C ALA A 611 -45.07 -23.41 17.54
N SER A 612 -44.28 -22.78 18.41
CA SER A 612 -44.49 -22.92 19.85
C SER A 612 -44.13 -21.63 20.59
N THR A 613 -45.11 -21.22 21.37
CA THR A 613 -45.24 -20.07 22.25
C THR A 613 -44.18 -20.09 23.34
N LYS A 614 -43.52 -18.96 23.61
CA LYS A 614 -42.84 -18.72 24.89
C LYS A 614 -43.18 -17.35 25.45
N GLU A 615 -43.68 -17.41 26.68
CA GLU A 615 -44.15 -16.35 27.54
C GLU A 615 -43.07 -15.34 27.90
N ASN A 616 -43.53 -14.10 28.11
CA ASN A 616 -42.76 -12.96 28.55
C ASN A 616 -42.56 -12.98 30.08
N THR A 617 -41.31 -12.91 30.53
CA THR A 617 -40.96 -12.35 31.84
C THR A 617 -39.97 -11.20 31.65
N VAL A 618 -40.47 -9.99 31.93
CA VAL A 618 -39.76 -8.71 31.85
C VAL A 618 -38.78 -8.59 33.03
N THR A 619 -37.49 -8.40 32.75
CA THR A 619 -36.51 -7.91 33.72
C THR A 619 -36.01 -6.53 33.28
N HIS A 620 -36.17 -5.53 34.14
CA HIS A 620 -35.68 -4.17 33.94
C HIS A 620 -34.14 -4.16 33.85
N ARG A 621 -33.58 -3.92 32.66
CA ARG A 621 -32.15 -3.64 32.50
C ARG A 621 -31.83 -2.21 32.92
N ARG A 622 -30.95 -2.06 33.90
CA ARG A 622 -30.21 -0.82 34.18
C ARG A 622 -29.42 -0.41 32.94
N TYR A 623 -29.45 0.87 32.59
CA TYR A 623 -28.73 1.42 31.44
C TYR A 623 -27.24 1.56 31.78
N GLU A 624 -26.39 0.72 31.17
CA GLU A 624 -24.95 0.93 31.16
C GLU A 624 -24.55 1.71 29.89
N PRO A 625 -23.95 2.90 30.01
CA PRO A 625 -23.59 3.71 28.86
C PRO A 625 -22.44 3.06 28.07
N ARG A 626 -22.57 3.04 26.74
CA ARG A 626 -21.63 2.39 25.83
C ARG A 626 -20.32 3.18 25.73
N VAL A 627 -19.17 2.57 25.95
CA VAL A 627 -17.88 3.27 25.80
C VAL A 627 -17.48 3.32 24.32
N VAL A 628 -17.17 4.52 23.79
CA VAL A 628 -16.84 4.72 22.36
C VAL A 628 -15.45 5.34 22.18
N GLY A 629 -14.96 5.35 20.93
CA GLY A 629 -13.60 5.80 20.59
C GLY A 629 -12.58 4.68 20.61
N LEU A 630 -13.02 3.42 20.64
CA LEU A 630 -12.20 2.22 20.55
C LEU A 630 -11.98 1.76 19.09
N GLY A 631 -12.41 2.57 18.12
CA GLY A 631 -12.30 2.29 16.69
C GLY A 631 -10.92 2.58 16.10
N GLU A 632 -10.62 1.89 14.99
CA GLU A 632 -9.34 1.93 14.29
C GLU A 632 -9.12 3.29 13.62
N GLY A 633 -8.17 4.06 14.15
CA GLY A 633 -7.73 5.32 13.55
C GLY A 633 -7.34 6.41 14.55
N GLY A 634 -7.72 6.29 15.83
CA GLY A 634 -7.50 7.38 16.78
C GLY A 634 -8.40 8.59 16.51
N TYR A 635 -9.58 8.36 15.93
CA TYR A 635 -10.65 9.35 15.79
C TYR A 635 -11.98 8.65 16.09
N LEU A 636 -12.94 9.39 16.66
CA LEU A 636 -14.32 8.90 16.80
C LEU A 636 -14.99 8.84 15.43
N THR A 637 -15.64 7.71 15.09
CA THR A 637 -16.45 7.63 13.86
C THR A 637 -17.65 8.58 13.96
N MET A 638 -18.28 8.89 12.83
CA MET A 638 -19.42 9.79 12.85
C MET A 638 -20.60 9.20 13.64
N GLU A 639 -20.80 7.87 13.61
CA GLU A 639 -21.82 7.23 14.45
C GLU A 639 -21.47 7.28 15.95
N GLU A 640 -20.20 7.10 16.31
CA GLU A 640 -19.74 7.19 17.71
C GLU A 640 -19.87 8.62 18.27
N LYS A 641 -19.61 9.64 17.44
CA LYS A 641 -19.85 11.04 17.77
C LYS A 641 -21.33 11.32 18.00
N ILE A 642 -22.22 10.73 17.18
CA ILE A 642 -23.67 10.85 17.34
C ILE A 642 -24.12 10.18 18.65
N LEU A 643 -23.56 9.02 19.00
CA LEU A 643 -23.86 8.32 20.25
C LEU A 643 -23.39 9.07 21.51
N LEU A 644 -22.23 9.72 21.46
CA LEU A 644 -21.76 10.63 22.52
C LEU A 644 -22.67 11.84 22.65
N ARG A 645 -23.04 12.46 21.52
CA ARG A 645 -23.91 13.64 21.47
C ARG A 645 -25.30 13.37 22.03
N ASP A 646 -25.81 12.16 21.84
CA ASP A 646 -27.11 11.73 22.36
C ASP A 646 -27.05 11.25 23.83
N GLY A 647 -25.90 11.35 24.51
CA GLY A 647 -25.72 10.93 25.91
C GLY A 647 -25.81 9.41 26.12
N LYS A 648 -25.78 8.65 25.01
CA LYS A 648 -25.93 7.19 24.99
C LYS A 648 -24.60 6.45 25.07
N ALA A 649 -23.50 7.20 25.09
CA ALA A 649 -22.14 6.69 25.14
C ALA A 649 -21.21 7.62 25.93
N VAL A 650 -20.08 7.09 26.41
CA VAL A 650 -19.04 7.82 27.15
C VAL A 650 -17.67 7.57 26.50
N CYS A 651 -16.81 8.60 26.40
CA CYS A 651 -15.47 8.49 25.83
C CYS A 651 -14.45 9.03 26.84
N SER A 652 -13.40 8.25 27.12
CA SER A 652 -12.28 8.65 27.99
C SER A 652 -11.07 9.10 27.16
N THR A 653 -10.18 9.89 27.76
CA THR A 653 -8.92 10.34 27.15
C THR A 653 -8.01 9.18 26.71
N ASP A 654 -8.13 8.02 27.35
CA ASP A 654 -7.36 6.81 27.03
C ASP A 654 -7.88 6.04 25.81
N ASN A 655 -9.08 6.38 25.32
CA ASN A 655 -9.73 5.66 24.24
C ASN A 655 -9.17 6.07 22.86
N ILE A 656 -8.74 7.32 22.69
CA ILE A 656 -8.25 7.84 21.40
C ILE A 656 -6.72 7.82 21.35
N ARG A 657 -6.15 6.65 21.06
CA ARG A 657 -4.68 6.46 20.98
C ARG A 657 -4.14 6.77 19.59
N ALA A 658 -3.04 7.51 19.52
CA ALA A 658 -2.30 7.71 18.27
C ALA A 658 -1.57 6.41 17.89
N MET A 659 -1.83 5.90 16.68
CA MET A 659 -1.28 4.64 16.16
C MET A 659 -0.19 4.90 15.10
N GLY A 660 0.76 3.97 14.96
CA GLY A 660 1.79 3.96 13.92
C GLY A 660 3.17 4.55 14.33
N PRO A 661 4.20 4.42 13.48
CA PRO A 661 5.59 4.84 13.75
C PRO A 661 5.74 6.35 13.96
N ARG A 662 4.72 7.13 13.56
CA ARG A 662 4.61 8.58 13.76
C ARG A 662 3.78 8.95 14.98
N ALA A 663 3.34 8.01 15.82
CA ALA A 663 2.51 8.31 17.00
C ALA A 663 3.17 9.34 17.94
N LYS A 664 4.51 9.32 18.05
CA LYS A 664 5.26 10.33 18.81
C LYS A 664 5.29 11.71 18.14
N THR A 665 5.13 11.82 16.83
CA THR A 665 5.20 13.08 16.08
C THR A 665 3.85 13.61 15.60
N TYR A 666 2.81 12.79 15.66
CA TYR A 666 1.48 13.11 15.15
C TYR A 666 0.71 13.94 16.17
N VAL A 667 0.18 15.09 15.74
CA VAL A 667 -0.62 15.98 16.60
C VAL A 667 -2.02 15.42 16.72
N ARG A 668 -2.46 15.11 17.95
CA ARG A 668 -3.81 14.57 18.18
C ARG A 668 -4.86 15.67 18.04
N SER A 669 -6.10 15.28 17.77
CA SER A 669 -7.23 16.21 17.56
C SER A 669 -7.49 17.16 18.74
N TYR A 670 -7.04 16.80 19.94
CA TYR A 670 -7.15 17.57 21.18
C TYR A 670 -5.84 18.27 21.60
N GLU A 671 -4.74 18.09 20.86
CA GLU A 671 -3.43 18.69 21.14
C GLU A 671 -3.25 19.97 20.31
N ASP A 672 -2.44 20.92 20.80
CA ASP A 672 -2.00 22.06 20.02
C ASP A 672 -0.79 21.69 19.15
N PRO A 673 -0.86 21.86 17.81
CA PRO A 673 0.23 21.47 16.92
C PRO A 673 1.57 22.16 17.21
N THR A 674 1.54 23.40 17.71
CA THR A 674 2.73 24.18 18.01
C THR A 674 3.39 23.66 19.28
N LEU A 675 2.60 23.40 20.32
CA LEU A 675 3.10 22.85 21.59
C LEU A 675 3.61 21.41 21.45
N VAL A 676 2.96 20.59 20.61
CA VAL A 676 3.48 19.24 20.30
C VAL A 676 4.87 19.34 19.67
N ARG A 677 5.08 20.27 18.73
CA ARG A 677 6.39 20.46 18.10
C ARG A 677 7.46 20.93 19.09
N TRP A 678 7.11 21.85 19.99
CA TRP A 678 8.00 22.28 21.07
C TRP A 678 8.34 21.13 22.03
N SER A 679 7.33 20.38 22.47
CA SER A 679 7.51 19.22 23.37
C SER A 679 8.42 18.16 22.76
N LEU A 680 8.34 17.90 21.46
CA LEU A 680 9.20 16.90 20.81
C LEU A 680 10.67 17.30 20.74
N GLN A 681 10.95 18.59 20.50
CA GLN A 681 12.31 19.09 20.53
C GLN A 681 12.88 19.04 21.96
N LEU A 682 12.07 19.49 22.93
CA LEU A 682 12.46 19.57 24.34
C LEU A 682 12.64 18.17 24.95
N ASP A 683 11.78 17.21 24.60
CA ASP A 683 11.88 15.80 24.99
C ASP A 683 13.15 15.15 24.42
N THR A 684 13.54 15.49 23.18
CA THR A 684 14.77 14.96 22.58
C THR A 684 16.00 15.43 23.35
N ASP A 685 16.05 16.70 23.73
CA ASP A 685 17.20 17.27 24.43
C ASP A 685 17.22 16.87 25.92
N LEU A 686 16.06 16.79 26.58
CA LEU A 686 15.92 16.22 27.93
C LEU A 686 16.34 14.75 27.97
N ASN A 687 15.92 13.95 27.00
CA ASN A 687 16.26 12.53 26.99
C ASN A 687 17.73 12.26 26.64
N LYS A 688 18.40 13.13 25.87
CA LYS A 688 19.87 13.05 25.70
C LYS A 688 20.59 13.25 27.03
N PHE A 689 20.14 14.20 27.85
CA PHE A 689 20.72 14.45 29.17
C PHE A 689 20.37 13.32 30.15
N TYR A 690 19.11 12.88 30.16
CA TYR A 690 18.61 11.79 30.99
C TYR A 690 19.28 10.45 30.69
N LYS A 691 19.53 10.14 29.40
CA LYS A 691 20.23 8.92 28.96
C LYS A 691 21.72 8.88 29.33
N ARG A 692 22.33 10.05 29.62
CA ARG A 692 23.73 10.16 30.07
C ARG A 692 23.94 9.69 31.51
N TRP A 693 22.87 9.57 32.30
CA TRP A 693 22.94 9.04 33.67
C TRP A 693 22.91 7.51 33.67
N PRO A 694 23.86 6.83 34.35
CA PRO A 694 23.92 5.37 34.37
C PRO A 694 22.63 4.78 34.97
N THR A 695 22.10 3.73 34.35
CA THR A 695 20.84 3.07 34.73
C THR A 695 20.82 2.58 36.18
N LYS A 696 21.99 2.28 36.75
CA LYS A 696 22.17 1.85 38.15
C LYS A 696 21.82 2.92 39.19
N PHE A 697 21.80 4.20 38.80
CA PHE A 697 21.48 5.32 39.69
C PHE A 697 20.10 5.92 39.44
N ARG A 698 19.28 5.31 38.57
CA ARG A 698 17.90 5.77 38.33
C ARG A 698 16.93 5.09 39.31
N PRO A 699 16.13 5.85 40.07
CA PRO A 699 15.07 5.27 40.88
C PRO A 699 14.05 4.53 40.00
N SER A 700 13.54 3.39 40.46
CA SER A 700 12.61 2.52 39.71
C SER A 700 11.27 3.17 39.33
N CYS A 701 10.94 4.31 39.94
CA CYS A 701 9.73 5.08 39.66
C CYS A 701 9.85 6.04 38.46
N PHE A 702 11.05 6.24 37.91
CA PHE A 702 11.25 7.13 36.77
C PHE A 702 11.09 6.39 35.42
N PRO A 703 10.39 6.98 34.44
CA PRO A 703 10.16 6.35 33.14
C PRO A 703 11.46 6.24 32.33
N ASN A 704 11.49 5.32 31.35
CA ASN A 704 12.64 5.13 30.47
C ASN A 704 12.91 6.32 29.53
N GLU A 705 11.88 7.13 29.27
CA GLU A 705 11.97 8.39 28.54
C GLU A 705 11.11 9.45 29.25
N LEU A 706 11.65 10.65 29.44
CA LEU A 706 10.91 11.80 29.93
C LEU A 706 10.08 12.40 28.79
N THR A 707 8.83 12.78 29.05
CA THR A 707 8.00 13.47 28.05
C THR A 707 7.24 14.64 28.64
N THR A 708 7.34 15.78 27.97
CA THR A 708 6.63 17.04 28.25
C THR A 708 5.35 17.17 27.43
N ARG A 709 5.05 16.17 26.59
CA ARG A 709 3.89 16.11 25.72
C ARG A 709 2.52 16.30 26.39
N PRO A 710 2.28 15.93 27.67
CA PRO A 710 1.03 16.25 28.35
C PRO A 710 0.69 17.75 28.39
N TRP A 711 1.68 18.63 28.23
CA TRP A 711 1.53 20.08 28.21
C TRP A 711 1.00 20.59 26.87
N ALA A 712 1.06 19.77 25.82
CA ALA A 712 0.51 20.10 24.50
C ALA A 712 -1.01 19.88 24.39
N HIS A 713 -1.66 19.43 25.46
CA HIS A 713 -3.10 19.23 25.51
C HIS A 713 -3.83 20.58 25.56
N ARG A 714 -4.79 20.83 24.66
CA ARG A 714 -5.51 22.12 24.58
C ARG A 714 -6.21 22.49 25.88
N VAL A 715 -6.71 21.48 26.61
CA VAL A 715 -7.39 21.67 27.90
C VAL A 715 -6.38 22.01 29.01
N THR A 716 -5.19 21.41 29.01
CA THR A 716 -4.15 21.68 30.03
C THR A 716 -3.51 23.05 29.83
N PHE A 717 -3.39 23.52 28.58
CA PHE A 717 -2.95 24.89 28.27
C PHE A 717 -4.05 25.92 28.56
N THR A 718 -5.34 25.58 28.39
CA THR A 718 -6.44 26.45 28.82
C THR A 718 -6.57 26.55 30.34
N TYR A 719 -6.37 25.48 31.11
CA TYR A 719 -6.39 25.60 32.58
C TYR A 719 -5.15 26.33 33.16
N THR A 720 -4.03 26.39 32.44
CA THR A 720 -2.83 27.10 32.90
C THR A 720 -2.67 28.52 32.35
N VAL A 721 -3.35 28.85 31.24
CA VAL A 721 -3.28 30.18 30.59
C VAL A 721 -4.62 30.94 30.60
N PHE A 722 -5.77 30.26 30.71
CA PHE A 722 -7.12 30.87 30.68
C PHE A 722 -7.82 30.90 32.05
N ASP A 723 -7.09 30.85 33.16
CA ASP A 723 -7.57 31.45 34.41
C ASP A 723 -7.51 32.99 34.38
N ILE A 724 -7.18 33.55 33.20
CA ILE A 724 -7.29 34.98 32.89
C ILE A 724 -8.28 35.12 31.73
N ASP A 725 -9.43 35.69 32.08
CA ASP A 725 -10.52 36.24 31.27
C ASP A 725 -11.77 35.39 30.91
N LYS A 726 -12.88 35.90 31.45
CA LYS A 726 -14.29 35.48 31.37
C LYS A 726 -14.94 35.66 29.99
N LYS A 727 -15.96 34.82 29.75
CA LYS A 727 -17.20 35.00 28.95
C LYS A 727 -17.06 35.44 27.47
N MET A 728 -17.53 34.58 26.55
CA MET A 728 -18.31 35.03 25.39
C MET A 728 -19.08 33.86 24.74
N THR A 729 -20.38 33.77 25.00
CA THR A 729 -21.37 33.03 24.19
C THR A 729 -22.43 34.04 23.72
N PHE A 730 -22.93 33.91 22.49
CA PHE A 730 -23.96 34.78 21.92
C PHE A 730 -25.33 34.52 22.56
N ASP A 731 -26.25 35.49 22.53
CA ASP A 731 -27.56 35.40 23.19
C ASP A 731 -28.59 34.69 22.29
N PHE A 732 -29.23 33.63 22.79
CA PHE A 732 -30.24 32.85 22.07
C PHE A 732 -31.51 32.71 22.91
N GLU A 733 -32.65 33.12 22.35
CA GLU A 733 -33.96 33.12 23.02
C GLU A 733 -35.02 32.38 22.19
N GLU A 734 -35.86 31.57 22.84
CA GLU A 734 -37.05 30.98 22.22
C GLU A 734 -38.30 31.71 22.74
N ARG A 735 -39.17 32.16 21.82
CA ARG A 735 -40.34 32.96 22.16
C ARG A 735 -41.60 32.40 21.51
N GLN A 736 -42.67 32.30 22.30
CA GLN A 736 -43.99 31.90 21.82
C GLN A 736 -44.72 33.10 21.19
N GLY A 737 -45.22 32.97 19.95
CA GLY A 737 -45.98 34.02 19.26
C GLY A 737 -45.79 34.02 17.73
N ASP A 738 -46.66 34.76 17.01
CA ASP A 738 -46.48 34.98 15.56
C ASP A 738 -45.27 35.90 15.32
N LEU A 739 -44.30 35.40 14.55
CA LEU A 739 -43.07 36.11 14.19
C LEU A 739 -43.33 37.53 13.72
N PHE A 740 -44.38 37.80 12.92
CA PHE A 740 -44.60 39.14 12.39
C PHE A 740 -45.26 40.13 13.37
N GLN A 741 -45.91 39.63 14.42
CA GLN A 741 -46.58 40.47 15.42
C GLN A 741 -45.67 40.74 16.63
N CYS A 742 -44.74 39.82 16.91
CA CYS A 742 -43.91 39.84 18.11
C CYS A 742 -42.45 40.30 17.89
N ILE A 743 -42.02 40.52 16.64
CA ILE A 743 -40.70 41.10 16.32
C ILE A 743 -40.71 42.62 16.45
N THR A 744 -39.59 43.19 16.88
CA THR A 744 -39.42 44.64 16.87
C THR A 744 -39.17 45.14 15.44
N PRO A 745 -39.50 46.40 15.11
CA PRO A 745 -39.26 46.94 13.77
C PRO A 745 -37.80 46.92 13.31
N THR A 746 -36.86 46.81 14.24
CA THR A 746 -35.40 46.75 14.02
C THR A 746 -34.87 45.32 13.83
N ASP A 747 -35.66 44.28 14.13
CA ASP A 747 -35.21 42.90 14.01
C ASP A 747 -35.19 42.45 12.54
N SER A 748 -34.05 41.91 12.12
CA SER A 748 -33.90 41.35 10.78
C SER A 748 -34.41 39.91 10.76
N VAL A 749 -35.08 39.52 9.67
CA VAL A 749 -35.87 38.27 9.62
C VAL A 749 -35.23 37.27 8.67
N ILE A 750 -35.10 36.01 9.11
CA ILE A 750 -34.57 34.89 8.31
C ILE A 750 -35.71 34.02 7.79
N ILE A 751 -35.63 33.65 6.50
CA ILE A 751 -36.67 32.91 5.79
C ILE A 751 -36.03 31.84 4.91
N GLY A 752 -36.49 30.58 5.01
CA GLY A 752 -36.08 29.51 4.09
C GLY A 752 -36.90 29.54 2.79
N VAL A 753 -36.22 29.46 1.64
CA VAL A 753 -36.84 29.44 0.31
C VAL A 753 -36.16 28.41 -0.61
N SER A 754 -36.89 27.95 -1.62
CA SER A 754 -36.28 27.24 -2.75
C SER A 754 -35.72 28.20 -3.80
N GLU A 755 -34.82 27.71 -4.65
CA GLU A 755 -34.23 28.47 -5.77
C GLU A 755 -35.30 28.94 -6.79
N ASP A 756 -36.41 28.20 -6.94
CA ASP A 756 -37.58 28.63 -7.71
C ASP A 756 -38.47 29.65 -6.97
N MET A 757 -37.97 30.24 -5.88
CA MET A 757 -38.57 31.31 -5.07
C MET A 757 -39.96 30.98 -4.52
N LYS A 758 -40.17 29.70 -4.17
CA LYS A 758 -41.41 29.25 -3.52
C LYS A 758 -41.19 29.01 -2.03
N LEU A 759 -42.03 29.66 -1.23
CA LEU A 759 -42.10 29.49 0.21
C LEU A 759 -42.95 28.28 0.56
N SER A 760 -42.50 27.49 1.53
CA SER A 760 -43.23 26.35 2.11
C SER A 760 -44.43 26.82 2.93
N ASN A 761 -44.32 27.96 3.62
CA ASN A 761 -45.39 28.50 4.45
C ASN A 761 -46.34 29.43 3.66
N LYS A 762 -47.62 29.02 3.58
CA LYS A 762 -48.67 29.73 2.80
C LYS A 762 -48.98 31.13 3.33
N SER A 763 -48.94 31.36 4.65
CA SER A 763 -49.23 32.68 5.24
C SER A 763 -48.10 33.68 4.97
N PHE A 764 -46.85 33.19 4.96
CA PHE A 764 -45.64 33.94 4.62
C PHE A 764 -45.62 34.37 3.14
N ARG A 765 -46.09 33.49 2.25
CA ARG A 765 -46.12 33.73 0.80
C ARG A 765 -47.00 34.92 0.42
N GLN A 766 -48.14 35.11 1.08
CA GLN A 766 -49.06 36.20 0.77
C GLN A 766 -48.52 37.58 1.21
N LYS A 767 -47.76 37.63 2.30
CA LYS A 767 -47.17 38.87 2.83
C LYS A 767 -45.90 39.33 2.09
N ILE A 768 -45.14 38.40 1.50
CA ILE A 768 -43.81 38.67 0.89
C ILE A 768 -43.83 38.52 -0.65
N SER A 769 -44.99 38.20 -1.25
CA SER A 769 -45.12 37.98 -2.70
C SER A 769 -44.52 39.09 -3.57
N ASN A 770 -44.60 40.35 -3.14
CA ASN A 770 -44.07 41.49 -3.90
C ASN A 770 -42.53 41.62 -3.80
N GLN A 771 -41.89 41.02 -2.79
CA GLN A 771 -40.44 41.06 -2.59
C GLN A 771 -39.72 39.87 -3.25
N LEU A 772 -40.42 38.76 -3.53
CA LEU A 772 -39.83 37.56 -4.15
C LEU A 772 -39.27 37.81 -5.55
N SER A 773 -39.86 38.72 -6.33
CA SER A 773 -39.33 39.13 -7.64
C SER A 773 -37.96 39.82 -7.53
N MET A 774 -37.75 40.60 -6.47
CA MET A 774 -36.46 41.25 -6.18
C MET A 774 -35.40 40.26 -5.69
N VAL A 775 -35.82 39.21 -4.96
CA VAL A 775 -34.92 38.10 -4.57
C VAL A 775 -34.47 37.33 -5.81
N GLN A 776 -35.41 37.01 -6.71
CA GLN A 776 -35.11 36.26 -7.94
C GLN A 776 -34.11 36.99 -8.84
N ALA A 777 -34.16 38.32 -8.89
CA ALA A 777 -33.23 39.13 -9.67
C ALA A 777 -31.76 39.00 -9.18
N GLN A 778 -31.51 38.59 -7.93
CA GLN A 778 -30.16 38.41 -7.39
C GLN A 778 -29.48 37.10 -7.86
N LYS A 779 -30.20 36.20 -8.55
CA LYS A 779 -29.70 34.95 -9.16
C LYS A 779 -28.83 34.11 -8.22
N LYS A 780 -29.24 34.00 -6.95
CA LYS A 780 -28.56 33.21 -5.93
C LYS A 780 -28.97 31.73 -6.05
N SER A 781 -28.01 30.84 -5.81
CA SER A 781 -28.15 29.38 -5.95
C SER A 781 -28.24 28.69 -4.59
N VAL A 782 -28.53 27.38 -4.57
CA VAL A 782 -28.62 26.59 -3.34
C VAL A 782 -27.32 26.68 -2.52
N GLY A 783 -27.45 26.86 -1.20
CA GLY A 783 -26.32 27.08 -0.30
C GLY A 783 -25.97 28.56 -0.09
N GLN A 784 -26.67 29.48 -0.77
CA GLN A 784 -26.43 30.92 -0.69
C GLN A 784 -27.56 31.70 -0.03
N VAL A 785 -27.28 32.95 0.34
CA VAL A 785 -28.24 33.86 0.98
C VAL A 785 -28.49 35.08 0.10
N ALA A 786 -29.76 35.36 -0.15
CA ALA A 786 -30.19 36.62 -0.73
C ALA A 786 -30.67 37.57 0.38
N SER A 787 -30.50 38.87 0.19
CA SER A 787 -30.91 39.87 1.20
C SER A 787 -31.67 41.03 0.58
N ILE A 788 -32.71 41.49 1.27
CA ILE A 788 -33.49 42.68 0.90
C ILE A 788 -33.52 43.62 2.10
N ALA A 789 -33.11 44.87 1.90
CA ALA A 789 -33.28 45.92 2.89
C ALA A 789 -34.71 46.44 2.86
N HIS A 790 -35.33 46.59 4.03
CA HIS A 790 -36.68 47.12 4.17
C HIS A 790 -36.79 47.98 5.43
N GLY A 791 -36.72 49.30 5.27
CA GLY A 791 -36.66 50.23 6.38
C GLY A 791 -35.35 50.07 7.16
N GLN A 792 -35.45 49.88 8.48
CA GLN A 792 -34.30 49.70 9.39
C GLN A 792 -33.90 48.23 9.61
N ARG A 793 -34.46 47.29 8.83
CA ARG A 793 -34.18 45.86 8.96
C ARG A 793 -33.89 45.21 7.61
N HIS A 794 -33.32 44.01 7.68
CA HIS A 794 -33.04 43.17 6.52
C HIS A 794 -33.85 41.88 6.55
N PHE A 795 -34.32 41.47 5.38
CA PHE A 795 -34.88 40.13 5.16
C PHE A 795 -33.81 39.27 4.50
N PHE A 796 -33.46 38.16 5.15
CA PHE A 796 -32.50 37.19 4.66
C PHE A 796 -33.22 35.93 4.18
N PHE A 797 -33.00 35.59 2.91
CA PHE A 797 -33.60 34.44 2.25
C PHE A 797 -32.52 33.37 2.08
N LEU A 798 -32.61 32.29 2.86
CA LEU A 798 -31.72 31.14 2.76
C LEU A 798 -32.22 30.22 1.65
N ILE A 799 -31.40 29.99 0.63
CA ILE A 799 -31.77 29.14 -0.50
C ILE A 799 -31.32 27.71 -0.20
N THR A 800 -32.21 26.97 0.46
CA THR A 800 -31.90 25.66 1.08
C THR A 800 -32.14 24.47 0.15
N ARG A 801 -32.81 24.68 -0.99
CA ARG A 801 -33.16 23.62 -1.95
C ARG A 801 -33.40 24.16 -3.36
N GLN A 802 -33.23 23.29 -4.36
CA GLN A 802 -33.35 23.67 -5.77
C GLN A 802 -34.80 23.89 -6.25
N LYS A 803 -35.75 23.09 -5.78
CA LYS A 803 -37.17 23.21 -6.12
C LYS A 803 -38.03 23.01 -4.88
N SER A 804 -39.23 23.59 -4.85
CA SER A 804 -40.10 23.56 -3.67
C SER A 804 -40.47 22.18 -3.13
N TYR A 805 -40.47 21.15 -4.00
CA TYR A 805 -40.78 19.76 -3.62
C TYR A 805 -39.54 18.95 -3.21
N ASN A 806 -38.34 19.50 -3.34
CA ASN A 806 -37.12 18.85 -2.89
C ASN A 806 -36.96 19.02 -1.37
N LYS A 807 -36.37 18.04 -0.70
CA LYS A 807 -35.98 18.20 0.71
C LYS A 807 -34.66 18.99 0.79
N PRO A 808 -34.53 19.93 1.74
CA PRO A 808 -33.27 20.64 1.94
C PRO A 808 -32.18 19.69 2.46
N SER A 809 -30.95 19.85 1.97
CA SER A 809 -29.78 19.14 2.49
C SER A 809 -29.22 19.87 3.71
N TYR A 810 -28.78 19.11 4.71
CA TYR A 810 -28.15 19.67 5.90
C TYR A 810 -26.85 20.44 5.58
N ALA A 811 -26.05 19.94 4.62
CA ALA A 811 -24.85 20.62 4.17
C ALA A 811 -25.15 21.95 3.48
N ASP A 812 -26.20 22.02 2.65
CA ASP A 812 -26.62 23.25 1.98
C ASP A 812 -27.14 24.29 2.99
N PHE A 813 -27.82 23.83 4.03
CA PHE A 813 -28.30 24.69 5.11
C PHE A 813 -27.14 25.30 5.93
N GLU A 814 -26.13 24.52 6.29
CA GLU A 814 -24.94 25.03 7.00
C GLU A 814 -24.18 26.05 6.16
N MET A 815 -24.03 25.81 4.85
CA MET A 815 -23.43 26.78 3.93
C MET A 815 -24.21 28.11 3.92
N CYS A 816 -25.56 28.03 3.89
CA CYS A 816 -26.40 29.22 3.99
C CYS A 816 -26.17 29.98 5.31
N LEU A 817 -26.05 29.28 6.44
CA LEU A 817 -25.81 29.93 7.74
C LEU A 817 -24.44 30.61 7.82
N VAL A 818 -23.40 29.99 7.26
CA VAL A 818 -22.06 30.59 7.20
C VAL A 818 -22.07 31.86 6.34
N GLU A 819 -22.79 31.84 5.22
CA GLU A 819 -22.95 33.04 4.38
C GLU A 819 -23.84 34.09 5.07
N LEU A 820 -24.87 33.69 5.82
CA LEU A 820 -25.69 34.59 6.62
C LEU A 820 -24.87 35.32 7.68
N ARG A 821 -24.04 34.62 8.45
CA ARG A 821 -23.17 35.22 9.47
C ARG A 821 -22.27 36.29 8.86
N LYS A 822 -21.63 36.00 7.72
CA LYS A 822 -20.81 36.97 6.98
C LYS A 822 -21.60 38.21 6.56
N HIS A 823 -22.85 38.04 6.10
CA HIS A 823 -23.71 39.16 5.76
C HIS A 823 -24.09 39.99 6.99
N CYS A 824 -24.39 39.35 8.13
CA CYS A 824 -24.75 40.05 9.35
C CYS A 824 -23.57 40.88 9.88
N GLU A 825 -22.36 40.31 9.89
CA GLU A 825 -21.14 41.03 10.29
C GLU A 825 -20.82 42.20 9.34
N LYS A 826 -21.01 42.00 8.03
CA LYS A 826 -20.79 43.05 7.03
C LYS A 826 -21.80 44.19 7.11
N LEU A 827 -23.07 43.88 7.39
CA LEU A 827 -24.18 44.84 7.44
C LEU A 827 -24.38 45.42 8.86
N GLY A 828 -23.63 44.94 9.86
CA GLY A 828 -23.79 45.36 11.25
C GLY A 828 -25.11 44.94 11.89
N VAL A 829 -25.75 43.89 11.37
CA VAL A 829 -27.00 43.37 11.94
C VAL A 829 -26.68 42.63 13.22
N LEU A 830 -27.33 42.99 14.33
CA LEU A 830 -27.11 42.36 15.65
C LEU A 830 -28.30 41.56 16.15
N ASN A 831 -29.51 41.77 15.61
CA ASN A 831 -30.72 41.08 16.04
C ASN A 831 -31.35 40.31 14.88
N LEU A 832 -31.46 38.99 15.04
CA LEU A 832 -32.05 38.09 14.05
C LEU A 832 -33.25 37.35 14.64
N ALA A 833 -34.35 37.35 13.91
CA ALA A 833 -35.57 36.64 14.25
C ALA A 833 -35.93 35.62 13.16
N PHE A 834 -36.36 34.43 13.55
CA PHE A 834 -36.72 33.39 12.59
C PHE A 834 -37.81 32.45 13.12
N PRO A 835 -38.62 31.84 12.24
CA PRO A 835 -39.63 30.87 12.66
C PRO A 835 -38.97 29.53 13.02
N LYS A 836 -39.55 28.82 14.00
CA LYS A 836 -39.15 27.47 14.43
C LYS A 836 -39.11 26.49 13.25
N GLU A 837 -40.06 26.62 12.33
CA GLU A 837 -40.05 25.91 11.04
C GLU A 837 -39.44 26.80 9.96
N LEU A 838 -38.11 26.75 9.83
CA LEU A 838 -37.39 27.53 8.83
C LEU A 838 -37.56 26.95 7.41
N ASP A 839 -37.59 25.62 7.29
CA ASP A 839 -37.95 24.94 6.05
C ASP A 839 -38.50 23.52 6.28
N ALA A 840 -39.39 23.07 5.41
CA ALA A 840 -40.04 21.76 5.49
C ALA A 840 -39.02 20.63 5.23
N GLY A 841 -38.73 19.85 6.29
CA GLY A 841 -37.83 18.70 6.24
C GLY A 841 -36.55 18.81 7.08
N LEU A 842 -36.27 19.96 7.68
CA LEU A 842 -35.16 20.11 8.63
C LEU A 842 -35.60 19.77 10.06
N GLN A 843 -34.80 19.00 10.79
CA GLN A 843 -35.05 18.71 12.21
C GLN A 843 -34.65 19.90 13.10
N GLU A 844 -35.54 20.33 13.99
CA GLU A 844 -35.31 21.45 14.91
C GLU A 844 -34.01 21.31 15.73
N LYS A 845 -33.75 20.12 16.28
CA LYS A 845 -32.53 19.85 17.07
C LYS A 845 -31.26 20.17 16.27
N TYR A 846 -31.26 19.84 14.98
CA TYR A 846 -30.14 20.11 14.09
C TYR A 846 -30.04 21.59 13.71
N VAL A 847 -31.17 22.27 13.47
CA VAL A 847 -31.18 23.72 13.18
C VAL A 847 -30.57 24.51 14.33
N LYS A 848 -30.92 24.20 15.58
CA LYS A 848 -30.32 24.84 16.77
C LYS A 848 -28.83 24.57 16.87
N GLU A 849 -28.40 23.32 16.72
CA GLU A 849 -26.98 22.95 16.76
C GLU A 849 -26.15 23.65 15.69
N ALA A 850 -26.67 23.74 14.46
CA ALA A 850 -26.02 24.45 13.37
C ALA A 850 -25.93 25.95 13.65
N LEU A 851 -26.98 26.57 14.21
CA LEU A 851 -26.95 27.98 14.62
C LEU A 851 -25.93 28.23 15.75
N PHE A 852 -25.91 27.39 16.79
CA PHE A 852 -24.94 27.50 17.89
C PHE A 852 -23.50 27.32 17.41
N THR A 853 -23.27 26.42 16.47
CA THR A 853 -21.95 26.20 15.89
C THR A 853 -21.52 27.39 15.04
N VAL A 854 -22.39 27.84 14.13
CA VAL A 854 -22.05 28.89 13.17
C VAL A 854 -21.98 30.26 13.81
N PHE A 855 -22.84 30.58 14.78
CA PHE A 855 -22.86 31.89 15.44
C PHE A 855 -22.06 31.93 16.75
N ASN A 856 -21.31 30.88 17.10
CA ASN A 856 -20.46 30.89 18.29
C ASN A 856 -19.48 32.09 18.28
N GLY A 857 -19.39 32.80 19.40
CA GLY A 857 -18.59 34.03 19.53
C GLY A 857 -19.12 35.26 18.78
N TRP A 858 -20.32 35.21 18.21
CA TRP A 858 -20.97 36.38 17.62
C TRP A 858 -21.58 37.28 18.70
N PRO A 859 -21.47 38.62 18.66
CA PRO A 859 -21.99 39.49 19.71
C PRO A 859 -23.51 39.72 19.64
N GLY A 860 -24.20 39.21 18.61
CA GLY A 860 -25.62 39.46 18.37
C GLY A 860 -26.56 38.50 19.08
N LYS A 861 -27.86 38.79 18.97
CA LYS A 861 -28.97 38.04 19.55
C LYS A 861 -29.79 37.32 18.48
N LEU A 862 -30.09 36.05 18.71
CA LEU A 862 -30.99 35.24 17.88
C LEU A 862 -32.27 34.90 18.65
N VAL A 863 -33.42 35.13 18.03
CA VAL A 863 -34.75 34.82 18.59
C VAL A 863 -35.51 33.86 17.69
N MET A 864 -35.85 32.68 18.21
CA MET A 864 -36.65 31.68 17.51
C MET A 864 -38.11 31.75 17.95
N PHE A 865 -39.03 31.90 16.98
CA PHE A 865 -40.47 32.01 17.25
C PHE A 865 -41.23 30.72 16.97
N TYR A 866 -42.11 30.32 17.89
CA TYR A 866 -43.00 29.16 17.71
C TYR A 866 -44.47 29.49 18.02
N ALA A 867 -45.39 28.87 17.27
CA ALA A 867 -46.82 29.03 17.49
C ALA A 867 -47.28 28.28 18.75
N ALA A 868 -48.31 28.78 19.43
CA ALA A 868 -49.03 28.00 20.44
C ALA A 868 -49.83 26.90 19.72
N ASP A 869 -49.70 25.65 20.17
CA ASP A 869 -50.53 24.54 19.67
C ASP A 869 -52.01 24.93 19.90
N ALA A 870 -52.78 24.99 18.81
CA ALA A 870 -54.22 25.25 18.82
C ALA A 870 -55.00 23.93 18.86
#